data_AF-A0A5S4EZ20-F1
#
_entry.id   AF-A0A5S4EZ20-F1
#
_cell.length_a   1.000
_cell.length_b   1.000
_cell.length_c   1.000
_cell.angle_alpha   90.00
_cell.angle_beta   90.00
_cell.angle_gamma   90.00
#
_symmetry.space_group_name_H-M   'P 1'
#
loop_
_entity.id
_entity.type
_entity.pdbx_description
1 polymer ?
#
loop_
_entity_poly.entity_id
_entity_poly.type
_entity_poly.pdbx_seq_one_letter_code
_entity_poly.pdbx_strand_id
1 'polypeptide(L)'
;MNPELSRRTLLRASGAGVAAAASWNLLAEPAAATAPAGRPLDVVIFGDAASEAAHAVTPTGSDVVAGALGQSARVLNPQTPASAWGGTVACTVKCVPEGTTYVTVKLWGGDRAPTEADQSRLQLFCEGQQVGHYHLGAVDPLDILSLDAHSPGRFHYHTLPLPEVMTKDKEQVTLEIRAMGRVWGYGQNAAEFYRTLNNPTRPFYRLSTHREPYFPGDGVQGPAPEAPVRPEPGPEVLETIKARVIKEHRTWLGGSAASMDSWAYLSLAEGYFYPDSPAYQNPEALDQVLAAVDARYTKWLTDPTVLIASDQQWEGFGKVGHVLVLLKDVLGDRLERRIGARPVGAPNPGFERGGTAPAGWTTARWAGTATWLWDDTVKRSGSRAVKVAADAGAVAGWSTSQNRTLIGQGRHRYSVWVKTESVAAPGAYLNVLFYDPAGKIVGTDQRILAPTGTNDWTQITTELTTPATAVELRLDVRVHGGGTAWFDDVEVTPLDGATEPDQGDLPIRREAYTTMMAESVSYWRQHMPHYSNQVQICALGIYRCNRGLMLISPDKAPLTEEKARDYIHQAIGSRPFLGREDASGIPSKPLGEHFYQATRKGLTKELGYVGSYGEVTCWLVQLYEAVTRFDGVKDPELEAQLVKMINARAVFRYPEVDNDGYRTMRLEAAVGWRDDHYPGVVTYAQRVDWDGHPLMASAVFDDPAIVGRGQRMVADNQFFGGLDLLETHTWSRVGVVALRLLLRDWPAFTARTAQPQAFPMDWDAPAFVFSDEENGVVAIKNGKEILYASLYWRARQAVNNLARVHHITPDTHRVATLRQQCSVTPTGETWTERDWLCFNFAINDPAASHIPPGGFPPPGPELHQAFAGEVLRVGPHPADVPDPALGVDFPGVEKLFVGKAQFYRCSYGRYLIGMNTDGERTRRLYTTGPGTARDLVTGRRVRLGGPIDVKPLSTVVLYLED
;
A
#
# COMPACT_ATOMS: atom_id res chain seq x y z
N MET A 1 1.27 -30.40 54.26
CA MET A 1 2.39 -30.76 55.15
C MET A 1 3.63 -30.85 54.30
N ASN A 2 4.62 -30.00 54.56
CA ASN A 2 5.99 -30.06 54.03
C ASN A 2 6.67 -31.40 54.45
N PRO A 3 7.79 -31.86 53.82
CA PRO A 3 8.94 -31.01 53.50
C PRO A 3 9.78 -31.35 52.24
N GLU A 4 10.73 -30.44 52.04
CA GLU A 4 11.71 -30.26 50.99
C GLU A 4 12.85 -31.31 50.91
N LEU A 5 13.37 -31.43 49.67
CA LEU A 5 14.76 -31.58 49.22
C LEU A 5 15.86 -32.16 50.17
N SER A 6 16.63 -33.11 49.61
CA SER A 6 18.03 -33.32 49.99
C SER A 6 18.90 -33.58 48.75
N ARG A 7 19.96 -32.78 48.67
CA ARG A 7 20.77 -32.42 47.50
C ARG A 7 22.08 -33.22 47.48
N ARG A 8 22.03 -34.57 47.54
CA ARG A 8 23.26 -35.35 47.82
C ARG A 8 23.39 -36.79 47.28
N THR A 9 22.82 -37.12 46.12
CA THR A 9 22.99 -38.49 45.54
C THR A 9 23.30 -38.56 44.04
N LEU A 10 23.87 -37.51 43.42
CA LEU A 10 24.26 -37.57 42.00
C LEU A 10 25.67 -37.03 41.74
N LEU A 11 26.65 -37.58 42.46
CA LEU A 11 28.07 -37.45 42.16
C LEU A 11 28.73 -38.82 42.29
N ARG A 12 28.64 -39.63 41.22
CA ARG A 12 29.57 -40.73 40.84
C ARG A 12 29.04 -41.46 39.60
N ALA A 13 29.34 -40.91 38.43
CA ALA A 13 29.50 -41.65 37.17
C ALA A 13 30.06 -40.71 36.09
N SER A 14 31.24 -40.14 36.34
CA SER A 14 32.09 -39.55 35.31
C SER A 14 32.78 -40.68 34.56
N GLY A 15 32.40 -40.95 33.31
CA GLY A 15 33.09 -41.97 32.50
C GLY A 15 32.38 -42.44 31.24
N ALA A 16 31.81 -41.53 30.44
CA ALA A 16 31.46 -41.79 29.02
C ALA A 16 31.27 -40.46 28.26
N GLY A 17 32.20 -39.53 28.42
CA GLY A 17 32.32 -38.40 27.50
C GLY A 17 33.04 -38.88 26.25
N VAL A 18 32.39 -38.71 25.09
CA VAL A 18 32.91 -38.62 23.69
C VAL A 18 31.91 -39.21 22.65
N ALA A 19 30.82 -39.88 23.02
CA ALA A 19 29.89 -40.47 22.04
C ALA A 19 28.54 -39.72 21.83
N ALA A 20 28.45 -38.41 22.09
CA ALA A 20 27.22 -37.62 21.88
C ALA A 20 27.38 -36.46 20.86
N ALA A 21 28.52 -36.40 20.15
CA ALA A 21 28.79 -35.43 19.09
C ALA A 21 28.53 -35.98 17.67
N ALA A 22 28.07 -37.23 17.53
CA ALA A 22 27.97 -37.94 16.25
C ALA A 22 26.53 -38.24 15.77
N SER A 23 25.49 -37.78 16.47
CA SER A 23 24.08 -38.00 16.08
C SER A 23 23.44 -36.81 15.33
N TRP A 24 24.22 -35.80 14.94
CA TRP A 24 23.74 -34.52 14.39
C TRP A 24 23.67 -34.44 12.86
N ASN A 25 23.60 -35.57 12.16
CA ASN A 25 23.63 -35.61 10.69
C ASN A 25 22.71 -36.63 10.01
N LEU A 26 21.81 -37.30 10.71
CA LEU A 26 20.90 -38.26 10.08
C LEU A 26 19.62 -37.57 9.62
N LEU A 27 19.69 -36.91 8.47
CA LEU A 27 18.60 -37.08 7.51
C LEU A 27 18.58 -38.58 7.21
N ALA A 28 17.46 -39.26 7.47
CA ALA A 28 17.28 -40.57 6.88
C ALA A 28 17.39 -40.39 5.35
N GLU A 29 18.25 -41.17 4.70
CA GLU A 29 18.26 -41.29 3.24
C GLU A 29 16.92 -41.92 2.82
N PRO A 30 16.07 -41.26 2.01
CA PRO A 30 15.00 -41.95 1.32
C PRO A 30 15.58 -42.75 0.15
N ALA A 31 14.97 -43.89 -0.13
CA ALA A 31 15.24 -44.66 -1.33
C ALA A 31 15.13 -43.78 -2.59
N ALA A 32 16.11 -43.93 -3.47
CA ALA A 32 16.18 -43.22 -4.74
C ALA A 32 14.94 -43.47 -5.59
N ALA A 33 14.23 -42.41 -5.96
CA ALA A 33 13.46 -42.39 -7.18
C ALA A 33 14.28 -41.67 -8.25
N THR A 34 15.28 -42.35 -8.79
CA THR A 34 15.73 -42.08 -10.16
C THR A 34 14.67 -42.65 -11.10
N ALA A 35 13.54 -41.95 -11.23
CA ALA A 35 12.49 -42.26 -12.18
C ALA A 35 12.44 -41.14 -13.24
N PRO A 36 12.17 -41.46 -14.52
CA PRO A 36 12.04 -40.46 -15.57
C PRO A 36 10.91 -39.48 -15.26
N ALA A 37 11.01 -38.27 -15.79
CA ALA A 37 10.12 -37.13 -15.52
C ALA A 37 8.61 -37.48 -15.49
N GLY A 38 7.94 -37.10 -14.40
CA GLY A 38 6.62 -36.46 -14.37
C GLY A 38 5.46 -37.14 -15.10
N ARG A 39 5.43 -38.47 -15.24
CA ARG A 39 4.24 -39.13 -15.80
C ARG A 39 3.07 -39.01 -14.82
N PRO A 40 1.90 -38.53 -15.25
CA PRO A 40 0.71 -38.52 -14.42
C PRO A 40 0.32 -39.95 -14.05
N LEU A 41 -0.13 -40.13 -12.81
CA LEU A 41 -0.78 -41.35 -12.33
C LEU A 41 -2.16 -41.49 -12.97
N ASP A 42 -2.89 -40.38 -13.05
CA ASP A 42 -4.21 -40.25 -13.67
C ASP A 42 -4.40 -38.86 -14.28
N VAL A 43 -5.29 -38.78 -15.27
CA VAL A 43 -5.67 -37.54 -15.95
C VAL A 43 -7.16 -37.54 -16.24
N VAL A 44 -7.89 -36.63 -15.59
CA VAL A 44 -9.28 -36.31 -15.91
C VAL A 44 -9.30 -35.23 -16.98
N ILE A 45 -10.01 -35.47 -18.08
CA ILE A 45 -10.26 -34.50 -19.15
C ILE A 45 -11.71 -34.03 -19.00
N PHE A 46 -11.90 -32.80 -18.52
CA PHE A 46 -13.24 -32.27 -18.29
C PHE A 46 -13.95 -31.95 -19.61
N GLY A 47 -15.23 -32.29 -19.69
CA GLY A 47 -16.05 -32.20 -20.89
C GLY A 47 -15.86 -33.34 -21.91
N ASP A 48 -14.93 -34.28 -21.67
CA ASP A 48 -14.78 -35.48 -22.49
C ASP A 48 -15.56 -36.66 -21.90
N ALA A 49 -16.59 -37.14 -22.59
CA ALA A 49 -17.51 -38.13 -22.04
C ALA A 49 -16.83 -39.46 -21.65
N ALA A 50 -15.79 -39.88 -22.37
CA ALA A 50 -15.08 -41.13 -22.08
C ALA A 50 -14.20 -41.00 -20.83
N SER A 51 -13.44 -39.91 -20.72
CA SER A 51 -12.65 -39.58 -19.54
C SER A 51 -13.54 -39.38 -18.32
N GLU A 52 -14.65 -38.66 -18.46
CA GLU A 52 -15.58 -38.41 -17.36
C GLU A 52 -16.24 -39.69 -16.83
N ALA A 53 -16.66 -40.58 -17.73
CA ALA A 53 -17.18 -41.88 -17.34
C ALA A 53 -16.11 -42.74 -16.63
N ALA A 54 -14.87 -42.73 -17.13
CA ALA A 54 -13.76 -43.51 -16.55
C ALA A 54 -13.37 -43.07 -15.13
N HIS A 55 -13.59 -41.79 -14.79
CA HIS A 55 -13.26 -41.22 -13.47
C HIS A 55 -14.49 -40.94 -12.61
N ALA A 56 -15.66 -41.51 -12.97
CA ALA A 56 -16.92 -41.31 -12.25
C ALA A 56 -17.23 -39.82 -11.96
N VAL A 57 -17.05 -38.96 -12.97
CA VAL A 57 -17.23 -37.51 -12.81
C VAL A 57 -18.69 -37.18 -12.53
N THR A 58 -18.95 -36.47 -11.44
CA THR A 58 -20.28 -36.07 -10.98
C THR A 58 -20.39 -34.54 -10.90
N PRO A 59 -20.85 -33.88 -11.98
CA PRO A 59 -21.06 -32.43 -12.01
C PRO A 59 -22.41 -32.04 -11.36
N THR A 60 -22.42 -30.95 -10.60
CA THR A 60 -23.63 -30.26 -10.12
C THR A 60 -23.51 -28.77 -10.43
N GLY A 61 -24.48 -28.19 -11.15
CA GLY A 61 -24.40 -26.78 -11.54
C GLY A 61 -23.16 -26.47 -12.39
N SER A 62 -22.87 -27.31 -13.39
CA SER A 62 -21.69 -27.19 -14.25
C SER A 62 -22.06 -27.47 -15.71
N ASP A 63 -21.51 -26.65 -16.61
CA ASP A 63 -21.66 -26.81 -18.06
C ASP A 63 -20.35 -27.27 -18.70
N VAL A 64 -20.47 -28.03 -19.79
CA VAL A 64 -19.37 -28.36 -20.69
C VAL A 64 -19.25 -27.24 -21.73
N VAL A 65 -18.04 -26.73 -21.93
CA VAL A 65 -17.75 -25.65 -22.87
C VAL A 65 -16.63 -26.04 -23.83
N ALA A 66 -16.67 -25.46 -25.03
CA ALA A 66 -15.52 -25.45 -25.93
C ALA A 66 -14.54 -24.37 -25.44
N GLY A 67 -13.46 -24.80 -24.80
CA GLY A 67 -12.44 -23.91 -24.26
C GLY A 67 -11.37 -23.54 -25.28
N ALA A 68 -10.29 -22.95 -24.78
CA ALA A 68 -9.16 -22.49 -25.57
C ALA A 68 -8.52 -23.63 -26.41
N LEU A 69 -8.12 -23.29 -27.63
CA LEU A 69 -7.54 -24.21 -28.62
C LEU A 69 -8.44 -25.41 -28.94
N GLY A 70 -9.76 -25.26 -28.78
CA GLY A 70 -10.74 -26.30 -29.07
C GLY A 70 -10.75 -27.46 -28.07
N GLN A 71 -10.06 -27.34 -26.93
CA GLN A 71 -10.14 -28.34 -25.87
C GLN A 71 -11.47 -28.26 -25.13
N SER A 72 -12.03 -29.42 -24.77
CA SER A 72 -13.17 -29.47 -23.86
C SER A 72 -12.76 -28.96 -22.48
N ALA A 73 -13.68 -28.30 -21.80
CA ALA A 73 -13.53 -27.85 -20.43
C ALA A 73 -14.88 -27.84 -19.71
N ARG A 74 -14.85 -27.63 -18.40
CA ARG A 74 -16.04 -27.31 -17.61
C ARG A 74 -15.95 -25.93 -16.99
N VAL A 75 -17.12 -25.31 -16.81
CA VAL A 75 -17.32 -24.15 -15.93
C VAL A 75 -18.26 -24.56 -14.80
N LEU A 76 -18.15 -23.89 -13.65
CA LEU A 76 -19.07 -24.05 -12.52
C LEU A 76 -19.94 -22.80 -12.42
N ASN A 77 -21.26 -22.99 -12.39
CA ASN A 77 -22.24 -21.91 -12.43
C ASN A 77 -22.61 -21.42 -11.02
N PRO A 78 -23.07 -20.16 -10.88
CA PRO A 78 -23.73 -19.68 -9.67
C PRO A 78 -24.95 -20.53 -9.29
N GLN A 79 -25.24 -20.61 -8.00
CA GLN A 79 -26.49 -21.19 -7.50
C GLN A 79 -27.70 -20.30 -7.84
N THR A 80 -28.92 -20.86 -7.75
CA THR A 80 -30.17 -20.11 -7.87
C THR A 80 -31.00 -20.28 -6.59
N PRO A 81 -31.17 -19.24 -5.75
CA PRO A 81 -30.58 -17.90 -5.86
C PRO A 81 -29.05 -17.89 -5.70
N ALA A 82 -28.39 -16.87 -6.23
CA ALA A 82 -26.93 -16.73 -6.13
C ALA A 82 -26.48 -16.58 -4.68
N SER A 83 -25.37 -17.23 -4.33
CA SER A 83 -24.76 -17.20 -3.01
C SER A 83 -23.23 -17.09 -3.13
N ALA A 84 -22.50 -17.18 -2.01
CA ALA A 84 -21.04 -17.29 -2.06
C ALA A 84 -20.55 -18.59 -2.73
N TRP A 85 -21.42 -19.60 -2.85
CA TRP A 85 -21.12 -20.89 -3.47
C TRP A 85 -21.69 -21.01 -4.88
N GLY A 86 -20.99 -21.77 -5.73
CA GLY A 86 -21.44 -22.18 -7.04
C GLY A 86 -21.62 -23.70 -7.15
N GLY A 87 -21.49 -24.19 -8.37
CA GLY A 87 -21.48 -25.62 -8.70
C GLY A 87 -20.27 -26.37 -8.16
N THR A 88 -20.31 -27.69 -8.31
CA THR A 88 -19.26 -28.63 -7.94
C THR A 88 -19.01 -29.64 -9.07
N VAL A 89 -17.80 -30.19 -9.11
CA VAL A 89 -17.47 -31.37 -9.92
C VAL A 89 -16.62 -32.30 -9.05
N ALA A 90 -17.12 -33.50 -8.77
CA ALA A 90 -16.35 -34.54 -8.11
C ALA A 90 -15.88 -35.63 -9.10
N CYS A 91 -14.76 -36.27 -8.81
CA CYS A 91 -14.15 -37.33 -9.63
C CYS A 91 -13.30 -38.26 -8.76
N THR A 92 -13.18 -39.52 -9.17
CA THR A 92 -12.30 -40.51 -8.56
C THR A 92 -11.00 -40.60 -9.36
N VAL A 93 -9.86 -40.43 -8.69
CA VAL A 93 -8.54 -40.41 -9.31
C VAL A 93 -7.55 -41.28 -8.55
N LYS A 94 -6.54 -41.81 -9.25
CA LYS A 94 -5.44 -42.53 -8.61
C LYS A 94 -4.60 -41.62 -7.72
N CYS A 95 -4.15 -42.18 -6.60
CA CYS A 95 -3.20 -41.56 -5.68
C CYS A 95 -2.06 -42.51 -5.34
N VAL A 96 -1.06 -42.00 -4.61
CA VAL A 96 0.00 -42.85 -4.05
C VAL A 96 -0.30 -43.20 -2.59
N PRO A 97 -0.17 -44.48 -2.21
CA PRO A 97 -0.42 -44.93 -0.85
C PRO A 97 0.68 -44.52 0.14
N GLU A 98 1.88 -44.21 -0.37
CA GLU A 98 3.02 -43.75 0.41
C GLU A 98 3.66 -42.53 -0.25
N GLY A 99 3.98 -41.52 0.56
CA GLY A 99 4.45 -40.22 0.12
C GLY A 99 3.32 -39.27 -0.30
N THR A 100 3.70 -38.14 -0.88
CA THR A 100 2.76 -37.10 -1.26
C THR A 100 2.17 -37.37 -2.66
N THR A 101 0.84 -37.35 -2.76
CA THR A 101 0.16 -37.21 -4.05
C THR A 101 0.01 -35.72 -4.36
N TYR A 102 0.43 -35.30 -5.55
CA TYR A 102 0.21 -33.94 -6.04
C TYR A 102 -0.95 -33.90 -7.03
N VAL A 103 -1.68 -32.79 -7.03
CA VAL A 103 -2.78 -32.51 -7.96
C VAL A 103 -2.44 -31.27 -8.76
N THR A 104 -2.49 -31.35 -10.09
CA THR A 104 -2.32 -30.21 -11.00
C THR A 104 -3.60 -29.94 -11.76
N VAL A 105 -4.03 -28.67 -11.77
CA VAL A 105 -5.08 -28.19 -12.67
C VAL A 105 -4.46 -27.48 -13.88
N LYS A 106 -5.08 -27.68 -15.06
CA LYS A 106 -4.76 -26.96 -16.30
C LYS A 106 -5.81 -25.88 -16.56
N LEU A 107 -5.37 -24.64 -16.72
CA LEU A 107 -6.21 -23.44 -16.85
C LEU A 107 -5.71 -22.52 -17.98
N TRP A 108 -6.60 -21.84 -18.69
CA TRP A 108 -6.20 -20.94 -19.78
C TRP A 108 -5.73 -19.59 -19.25
N GLY A 109 -4.44 -19.31 -19.32
CA GLY A 109 -3.82 -18.14 -18.70
C GLY A 109 -4.28 -16.78 -19.22
N GLY A 110 -5.03 -16.72 -20.33
CA GLY A 110 -5.67 -15.51 -20.84
C GLY A 110 -6.98 -15.11 -20.15
N ASP A 111 -7.60 -16.00 -19.36
CA ASP A 111 -8.82 -15.65 -18.64
C ASP A 111 -8.52 -14.68 -17.49
N ARG A 112 -9.40 -13.70 -17.30
CA ARG A 112 -9.37 -12.72 -16.21
C ARG A 112 -10.78 -12.25 -15.85
N ALA A 113 -10.96 -11.75 -14.64
CA ALA A 113 -12.18 -11.11 -14.19
C ALA A 113 -12.23 -9.65 -14.72
N PRO A 114 -13.35 -9.20 -15.30
CA PRO A 114 -13.49 -7.81 -15.76
C PRO A 114 -13.58 -6.80 -14.62
N THR A 115 -14.15 -7.19 -13.46
CA THR A 115 -14.19 -6.36 -12.25
C THR A 115 -13.92 -7.20 -11.00
N GLU A 116 -13.71 -6.57 -9.85
CA GLU A 116 -13.56 -7.29 -8.57
C GLU A 116 -14.76 -8.16 -8.23
N ALA A 117 -15.98 -7.76 -8.64
CA ALA A 117 -17.21 -8.51 -8.38
C ALA A 117 -17.33 -9.81 -9.20
N ASP A 118 -16.50 -9.95 -10.23
CA ASP A 118 -16.45 -11.10 -11.14
C ASP A 118 -15.32 -12.09 -10.81
N GLN A 119 -14.49 -11.77 -9.81
CA GLN A 119 -13.48 -12.70 -9.33
C GLN A 119 -14.16 -13.94 -8.75
N SER A 120 -13.68 -15.10 -9.18
CA SER A 120 -14.15 -16.42 -8.74
C SER A 120 -12.98 -17.24 -8.21
N ARG A 121 -13.29 -18.27 -7.43
CA ARG A 121 -12.31 -19.18 -6.86
C ARG A 121 -12.71 -20.63 -7.14
N LEU A 122 -11.72 -21.47 -7.34
CA LEU A 122 -11.88 -22.93 -7.36
C LEU A 122 -11.24 -23.47 -6.09
N GLN A 123 -12.02 -24.14 -5.25
CA GLN A 123 -11.54 -24.79 -4.04
C GLN A 123 -11.49 -26.31 -4.24
N LEU A 124 -10.36 -26.92 -3.89
CA LEU A 124 -10.19 -28.37 -3.92
C LEU A 124 -10.64 -28.99 -2.60
N PHE A 125 -11.28 -30.14 -2.69
CA PHE A 125 -11.63 -31.04 -1.59
C PHE A 125 -11.12 -32.45 -1.91
N CYS A 126 -10.75 -33.20 -0.89
CA CYS A 126 -10.37 -34.61 -0.96
C CYS A 126 -11.19 -35.37 0.09
N GLU A 127 -11.91 -36.42 -0.31
CA GLU A 127 -12.78 -37.22 0.59
C GLU A 127 -13.73 -36.34 1.44
N GLY A 128 -14.28 -35.27 0.83
CA GLY A 128 -15.19 -34.33 1.49
C GLY A 128 -14.54 -33.27 2.37
N GLN A 129 -13.22 -33.29 2.57
CA GLN A 129 -12.49 -32.31 3.36
C GLN A 129 -11.75 -31.31 2.46
N GLN A 130 -11.72 -30.05 2.86
CA GLN A 130 -11.09 -28.98 2.09
C GLN A 130 -9.56 -29.14 2.05
N VAL A 131 -8.96 -29.03 0.88
CA VAL A 131 -7.51 -28.99 0.70
C VAL A 131 -7.05 -27.54 0.62
N GLY A 132 -6.36 -27.07 1.67
CA GLY A 132 -5.84 -25.70 1.73
C GLY A 132 -6.84 -24.69 2.29
N HIS A 133 -6.51 -23.41 2.22
CA HIS A 133 -7.24 -22.35 2.91
C HIS A 133 -7.78 -21.31 1.93
N TYR A 134 -8.91 -20.69 2.24
CA TYR A 134 -9.52 -19.68 1.38
C TYR A 134 -8.63 -18.46 1.15
N HIS A 135 -7.86 -18.05 2.16
CA HIS A 135 -7.04 -16.85 2.09
C HIS A 135 -5.78 -17.04 2.93
N LEU A 136 -4.65 -16.65 2.34
CA LEU A 136 -3.31 -16.58 2.92
C LEU A 136 -2.82 -17.82 3.71
N GLY A 137 -3.33 -19.02 3.43
CA GLY A 137 -2.81 -20.27 4.02
C GLY A 137 -1.54 -20.78 3.34
N ALA A 138 -0.89 -21.79 3.92
CA ALA A 138 0.30 -22.41 3.35
C ALA A 138 0.01 -23.20 2.05
N VAL A 139 -1.21 -23.74 1.94
CA VAL A 139 -1.75 -24.33 0.71
C VAL A 139 -2.92 -23.44 0.27
N ASP A 140 -2.78 -22.86 -0.92
CA ASP A 140 -3.76 -21.94 -1.53
C ASP A 140 -4.98 -22.69 -2.10
N PRO A 141 -6.06 -21.97 -2.47
CA PRO A 141 -7.13 -22.54 -3.30
C PRO A 141 -6.60 -23.06 -4.63
N LEU A 142 -7.35 -23.94 -5.30
CA LEU A 142 -6.96 -24.52 -6.59
C LEU A 142 -6.81 -23.45 -7.69
N ASP A 143 -7.63 -22.41 -7.66
CA ASP A 143 -7.48 -21.22 -8.51
C ASP A 143 -8.13 -19.99 -7.87
N ILE A 144 -7.60 -18.81 -8.21
CA ILE A 144 -8.22 -17.51 -7.96
C ILE A 144 -8.18 -16.76 -9.29
N LEU A 145 -9.36 -16.47 -9.86
CA LEU A 145 -9.46 -15.65 -11.06
C LEU A 145 -9.19 -14.18 -10.70
N SER A 146 -8.07 -13.65 -11.20
CA SER A 146 -7.62 -12.29 -10.94
C SER A 146 -8.09 -11.30 -12.01
N LEU A 147 -7.85 -10.01 -11.78
CA LEU A 147 -8.18 -8.94 -12.74
C LEU A 147 -7.24 -8.91 -13.96
N ASP A 148 -6.08 -9.53 -13.83
CA ASP A 148 -5.04 -9.57 -14.86
C ASP A 148 -4.83 -11.00 -15.35
N ALA A 149 -4.57 -11.16 -16.64
CA ALA A 149 -4.33 -12.49 -17.21
C ALA A 149 -2.98 -13.07 -16.72
N HIS A 150 -3.00 -14.30 -16.19
CA HIS A 150 -1.86 -14.98 -15.59
C HIS A 150 -0.71 -15.29 -16.57
N SER A 151 -1.07 -15.77 -17.77
CA SER A 151 -0.12 -16.10 -18.84
C SER A 151 -0.87 -15.99 -20.17
N PRO A 152 -0.98 -14.76 -20.73
CA PRO A 152 -1.79 -14.50 -21.93
C PRO A 152 -1.41 -15.42 -23.10
N GLY A 153 -2.41 -15.90 -23.84
CA GLY A 153 -2.24 -16.74 -25.03
C GLY A 153 -1.82 -18.20 -24.78
N ARG A 154 -1.62 -18.61 -23.52
CA ARG A 154 -1.11 -19.94 -23.16
C ARG A 154 -1.85 -20.54 -21.98
N PHE A 155 -1.71 -21.85 -21.79
CA PHE A 155 -2.12 -22.52 -20.56
C PHE A 155 -1.17 -22.20 -19.40
N HIS A 156 -1.67 -22.28 -18.17
CA HIS A 156 -0.83 -22.32 -16.99
C HIS A 156 -1.28 -23.45 -16.07
N TYR A 157 -0.37 -23.87 -15.19
CA TYR A 157 -0.57 -25.01 -14.31
C TYR A 157 -0.41 -24.60 -12.87
N HIS A 158 -1.34 -25.04 -12.02
CA HIS A 158 -1.24 -24.87 -10.57
C HIS A 158 -1.23 -26.23 -9.89
N THR A 159 -0.19 -26.51 -9.10
CA THR A 159 0.01 -27.79 -8.41
C THR A 159 -0.11 -27.62 -6.90
N LEU A 160 -0.92 -28.47 -6.26
CA LEU A 160 -1.10 -28.53 -4.81
C LEU A 160 -0.74 -29.93 -4.27
N PRO A 161 -0.18 -30.03 -3.06
CA PRO A 161 0.00 -31.32 -2.39
C PRO A 161 -1.30 -31.74 -1.70
N LEU A 162 -1.67 -33.01 -1.83
CA LEU A 162 -2.66 -33.61 -0.92
C LEU A 162 -1.99 -33.93 0.43
N PRO A 163 -2.72 -33.80 1.56
CA PRO A 163 -2.23 -34.30 2.83
C PRO A 163 -2.02 -35.82 2.75
N GLU A 164 -0.85 -36.31 3.19
CA GLU A 164 -0.50 -37.74 3.08
C GLU A 164 -1.47 -38.65 3.83
N VAL A 165 -2.06 -38.16 4.94
CA VAL A 165 -3.08 -38.90 5.71
C VAL A 165 -4.32 -39.22 4.88
N MET A 166 -4.63 -38.42 3.85
CA MET A 166 -5.81 -38.60 3.01
C MET A 166 -5.63 -39.73 1.99
N THR A 167 -4.40 -39.95 1.54
CA THR A 167 -4.06 -40.94 0.50
C THR A 167 -3.36 -42.18 1.06
N LYS A 168 -2.95 -42.14 2.33
CA LYS A 168 -2.26 -43.25 3.00
C LYS A 168 -3.02 -44.56 2.84
N ASP A 169 -2.30 -45.59 2.40
CA ASP A 169 -2.83 -46.96 2.19
C ASP A 169 -3.98 -47.03 1.16
N LYS A 170 -4.17 -45.99 0.33
CA LYS A 170 -5.17 -45.95 -0.75
C LYS A 170 -4.51 -45.85 -2.12
N GLU A 171 -5.14 -46.48 -3.10
CA GLU A 171 -4.75 -46.37 -4.52
C GLU A 171 -5.58 -45.33 -5.29
N GLN A 172 -6.75 -44.95 -4.77
CA GLN A 172 -7.63 -43.95 -5.34
C GLN A 172 -8.27 -43.10 -4.23
N VAL A 173 -8.59 -41.85 -4.57
CA VAL A 173 -9.35 -40.92 -3.74
C VAL A 173 -10.39 -40.18 -4.58
N THR A 174 -11.43 -39.70 -3.91
CA THR A 174 -12.39 -38.77 -4.51
C THR A 174 -11.92 -37.34 -4.29
N LEU A 175 -11.78 -36.59 -5.40
CA LEU A 175 -11.52 -35.17 -5.40
C LEU A 175 -12.77 -34.41 -5.85
N GLU A 176 -13.06 -33.28 -5.20
CA GLU A 176 -14.11 -32.35 -5.62
C GLU A 176 -13.52 -30.96 -5.86
N ILE A 177 -13.90 -30.33 -6.96
CA ILE A 177 -13.69 -28.91 -7.23
C ILE A 177 -15.00 -28.19 -6.96
N ARG A 178 -14.98 -27.19 -6.08
CA ARG A 178 -16.15 -26.36 -5.73
C ARG A 178 -15.90 -24.91 -6.09
N ALA A 179 -16.88 -24.27 -6.71
CA ALA A 179 -16.82 -22.86 -7.06
C ALA A 179 -17.23 -21.97 -5.89
N MET A 180 -16.52 -20.85 -5.76
CA MET A 180 -16.78 -19.84 -4.74
C MET A 180 -16.61 -18.43 -5.31
N GLY A 181 -17.35 -17.46 -4.79
CA GLY A 181 -17.14 -16.05 -5.09
C GLY A 181 -15.84 -15.51 -4.47
N ARG A 182 -15.59 -14.21 -4.67
CA ARG A 182 -14.44 -13.52 -4.10
C ARG A 182 -14.45 -13.57 -2.56
N VAL A 183 -13.25 -13.64 -1.98
CA VAL A 183 -13.02 -13.39 -0.56
C VAL A 183 -12.40 -12.00 -0.38
N TRP A 184 -12.95 -11.18 0.51
CA TRP A 184 -12.37 -9.90 0.91
C TRP A 184 -11.74 -10.03 2.30
N GLY A 185 -10.41 -10.17 2.34
CA GLY A 185 -9.65 -10.41 3.59
C GLY A 185 -9.79 -9.33 4.66
N TYR A 186 -10.29 -8.13 4.32
CA TYR A 186 -10.55 -7.05 5.29
C TYR A 186 -12.00 -7.01 5.79
N GLY A 187 -12.85 -7.95 5.39
CA GLY A 187 -14.23 -8.02 5.85
C GLY A 187 -14.30 -8.16 7.37
N GLN A 188 -15.16 -7.36 7.99
CA GLN A 188 -15.34 -7.30 9.45
C GLN A 188 -16.41 -8.29 9.96
N ASN A 189 -17.10 -8.95 9.04
CA ASN A 189 -18.10 -9.99 9.31
C ASN A 189 -18.19 -10.96 8.11
N ALA A 190 -18.91 -12.07 8.29
CA ALA A 190 -19.03 -13.12 7.27
C ALA A 190 -19.61 -12.61 5.93
N ALA A 191 -20.57 -11.69 5.95
CA ALA A 191 -21.22 -11.16 4.74
C ALA A 191 -20.28 -10.24 3.93
N GLU A 192 -19.40 -9.51 4.61
CA GLU A 192 -18.35 -8.72 3.96
C GLU A 192 -17.21 -9.60 3.43
N PHE A 193 -16.86 -10.66 4.17
CA PHE A 193 -15.76 -11.54 3.84
C PHE A 193 -16.07 -12.43 2.63
N TYR A 194 -17.26 -13.06 2.61
CA TYR A 194 -17.70 -13.96 1.55
C TYR A 194 -18.58 -13.23 0.52
N ARG A 195 -18.04 -12.94 -0.66
CA ARG A 195 -18.80 -12.28 -1.73
C ARG A 195 -19.54 -13.30 -2.58
N THR A 196 -20.67 -12.86 -3.13
CA THR A 196 -21.51 -13.66 -4.03
C THR A 196 -20.76 -14.03 -5.30
N LEU A 197 -20.90 -15.28 -5.74
CA LEU A 197 -20.49 -15.71 -7.07
C LEU A 197 -21.59 -15.30 -8.06
N ASN A 198 -21.33 -14.27 -8.87
CA ASN A 198 -22.33 -13.73 -9.79
C ASN A 198 -22.27 -14.34 -11.20
N ASN A 199 -21.10 -14.86 -11.58
CA ASN A 199 -20.83 -15.36 -12.92
C ASN A 199 -20.22 -16.77 -12.85
N PRO A 200 -20.32 -17.56 -13.93
CA PRO A 200 -19.61 -18.83 -14.03
C PRO A 200 -18.11 -18.65 -13.78
N THR A 201 -17.47 -19.66 -13.19
CA THR A 201 -16.01 -19.69 -13.05
C THR A 201 -15.34 -19.67 -14.43
N ARG A 202 -14.05 -19.37 -14.46
CA ARG A 202 -13.24 -19.66 -15.66
C ARG A 202 -13.32 -21.16 -16.03
N PRO A 203 -13.09 -21.52 -17.31
CA PRO A 203 -12.99 -22.93 -17.70
C PRO A 203 -11.78 -23.61 -17.07
N PHE A 204 -11.96 -24.83 -16.57
CA PHE A 204 -10.88 -25.74 -16.16
C PHE A 204 -10.92 -27.02 -17.01
N TYR A 205 -9.74 -27.41 -17.48
CA TYR A 205 -9.61 -28.31 -18.64
C TYR A 205 -9.25 -29.73 -18.22
N ARG A 206 -8.28 -29.83 -17.31
CA ARG A 206 -7.77 -31.11 -16.84
C ARG A 206 -7.39 -31.05 -15.37
N LEU A 207 -7.52 -32.19 -14.72
CA LEU A 207 -6.95 -32.45 -13.41
C LEU A 207 -6.05 -33.68 -13.51
N SER A 208 -4.83 -33.58 -13.01
CA SER A 208 -3.84 -34.67 -13.07
C SER A 208 -3.26 -34.95 -11.71
N THR A 209 -3.13 -36.23 -11.35
CA THR A 209 -2.43 -36.65 -10.14
C THR A 209 -1.05 -37.18 -10.48
N HIS A 210 -0.05 -36.93 -9.63
CA HIS A 210 1.32 -37.38 -9.86
C HIS A 210 2.15 -37.44 -8.57
N ARG A 211 3.34 -38.07 -8.67
CA ARG A 211 4.30 -38.28 -7.57
C ARG A 211 5.22 -37.10 -7.32
N GLU A 212 5.54 -36.35 -8.37
CA GLU A 212 6.58 -35.32 -8.35
C GLU A 212 5.95 -33.95 -8.54
N PRO A 213 6.29 -32.92 -7.75
CA PRO A 213 5.59 -31.63 -7.80
C PRO A 213 5.70 -30.90 -9.15
N TYR A 214 6.70 -31.25 -9.97
CA TYR A 214 6.85 -30.71 -11.32
C TYR A 214 5.99 -31.47 -12.33
N PHE A 215 5.02 -30.76 -12.91
CA PHE A 215 4.18 -31.26 -13.99
C PHE A 215 4.70 -30.75 -15.36
N PRO A 216 5.16 -31.62 -16.28
CA PRO A 216 5.76 -31.19 -17.54
C PRO A 216 4.76 -30.56 -18.53
N GLY A 217 3.45 -30.79 -18.35
CA GLY A 217 2.41 -30.40 -19.31
C GLY A 217 1.95 -31.60 -20.16
N ASP A 218 0.91 -31.40 -20.96
CA ASP A 218 0.28 -32.44 -21.80
C ASP A 218 0.52 -32.24 -23.32
N GLY A 219 1.40 -31.30 -23.68
CA GLY A 219 1.78 -30.99 -25.06
C GLY A 219 0.91 -29.93 -25.74
N VAL A 220 -0.29 -29.59 -25.23
CA VAL A 220 -1.13 -28.54 -25.81
C VAL A 220 -1.07 -27.29 -24.94
N GLN A 221 -0.37 -26.26 -25.42
CA GLN A 221 0.05 -25.13 -24.58
C GLN A 221 -0.44 -23.75 -25.06
N GLY A 222 -0.56 -23.52 -26.38
CA GLY A 222 -0.75 -22.18 -26.94
C GLY A 222 0.60 -21.47 -27.19
N PRO A 223 0.67 -20.53 -28.15
CA PRO A 223 1.90 -19.83 -28.47
C PRO A 223 2.21 -18.72 -27.45
N ALA A 224 3.50 -18.46 -27.22
CA ALA A 224 3.93 -17.22 -26.59
C ALA A 224 3.36 -16.01 -27.37
N PRO A 225 2.76 -15.01 -26.71
CA PRO A 225 2.31 -13.80 -27.37
C PRO A 225 3.53 -13.04 -27.88
N GLU A 226 3.33 -12.35 -28.99
CA GLU A 226 4.24 -11.27 -29.35
C GLU A 226 4.20 -10.20 -28.26
N ALA A 227 5.34 -9.53 -28.03
CA ALA A 227 5.46 -8.47 -27.04
C ALA A 227 5.83 -7.14 -27.72
N PRO A 228 4.91 -6.52 -28.47
CA PRO A 228 5.12 -5.21 -29.07
C PRO A 228 5.18 -4.11 -28.01
N VAL A 229 5.80 -2.97 -28.37
CA VAL A 229 5.75 -1.75 -27.55
C VAL A 229 4.34 -1.17 -27.60
N ARG A 230 3.86 -0.61 -26.48
CA ARG A 230 2.56 0.04 -26.40
C ARG A 230 2.54 1.32 -27.26
N PRO A 231 1.56 1.54 -28.15
CA PRO A 231 1.52 2.74 -28.98
C PRO A 231 0.94 3.97 -28.25
N GLU A 232 0.00 3.75 -27.34
CA GLU A 232 -0.75 4.78 -26.62
C GLU A 232 -1.18 4.28 -25.22
N PRO A 233 -1.47 5.17 -24.25
CA PRO A 233 -1.41 6.63 -24.34
C PRO A 233 0.03 7.17 -24.29
N GLY A 234 0.19 8.47 -24.51
CA GLY A 234 1.46 9.20 -24.54
C GLY A 234 1.53 10.39 -23.57
N PRO A 235 2.40 11.38 -23.84
CA PRO A 235 2.61 12.55 -22.98
C PRO A 235 1.36 13.39 -22.66
N GLU A 236 0.31 13.31 -23.46
CA GLU A 236 -0.97 14.00 -23.22
C GLU A 236 -1.60 13.65 -21.86
N VAL A 237 -1.31 12.48 -21.30
CA VAL A 237 -1.75 12.08 -19.95
C VAL A 237 -1.22 13.05 -18.89
N LEU A 238 -0.01 13.59 -19.06
CA LEU A 238 0.55 14.57 -18.12
C LEU A 238 -0.25 15.88 -18.12
N GLU A 239 -0.83 16.27 -19.26
CA GLU A 239 -1.69 17.46 -19.34
C GLU A 239 -3.03 17.24 -18.62
N THR A 240 -3.61 16.04 -18.70
CA THR A 240 -4.81 15.69 -17.92
C THR A 240 -4.52 15.74 -16.42
N ILE A 241 -3.40 15.16 -15.98
CA ILE A 241 -2.97 15.20 -14.59
C ILE A 241 -2.71 16.65 -14.14
N LYS A 242 -2.09 17.47 -14.98
CA LYS A 242 -1.88 18.89 -14.71
C LYS A 242 -3.21 19.64 -14.52
N ALA A 243 -4.18 19.42 -15.42
CA ALA A 243 -5.50 20.01 -15.31
C ALA A 243 -6.22 19.60 -14.01
N ARG A 244 -6.08 18.33 -13.61
CA ARG A 244 -6.57 17.83 -12.31
C ARG A 244 -5.94 18.58 -11.13
N VAL A 245 -4.61 18.64 -11.04
CA VAL A 245 -3.89 19.29 -9.93
C VAL A 245 -4.27 20.77 -9.81
N ILE A 246 -4.34 21.48 -10.94
CA ILE A 246 -4.75 22.89 -10.96
C ILE A 246 -6.19 23.06 -10.44
N LYS A 247 -7.11 22.16 -10.82
CA LYS A 247 -8.50 22.18 -10.35
C LYS A 247 -8.59 21.94 -8.83
N GLU A 248 -7.85 20.97 -8.31
CA GLU A 248 -7.78 20.69 -6.87
C GLU A 248 -7.27 21.91 -6.09
N HIS A 249 -6.17 22.53 -6.54
CA HIS A 249 -5.62 23.71 -5.88
C HIS A 249 -6.57 24.92 -5.90
N ARG A 250 -7.29 25.17 -7.01
CA ARG A 250 -8.34 26.21 -7.06
C ARG A 250 -9.46 25.94 -6.05
N THR A 251 -9.83 24.67 -5.90
CA THR A 251 -10.87 24.24 -4.97
C THR A 251 -10.46 24.49 -3.52
N TRP A 252 -9.23 24.14 -3.16
CA TRP A 252 -8.73 24.33 -1.78
C TRP A 252 -8.44 25.79 -1.44
N LEU A 253 -7.96 26.60 -2.38
CA LEU A 253 -7.80 28.04 -2.18
C LEU A 253 -9.14 28.77 -1.96
N GLY A 254 -10.19 28.35 -2.67
CA GLY A 254 -11.54 28.93 -2.50
C GLY A 254 -12.39 28.28 -1.41
N GLY A 255 -11.92 27.18 -0.80
CA GLY A 255 -12.68 26.32 0.10
C GLY A 255 -12.43 26.58 1.59
N SER A 256 -13.09 25.78 2.44
CA SER A 256 -12.90 25.83 3.89
C SER A 256 -11.60 25.13 4.31
N ALA A 257 -10.73 25.85 5.03
CA ALA A 257 -9.47 25.29 5.51
C ALA A 257 -9.66 24.08 6.45
N ALA A 258 -10.73 24.07 7.25
CA ALA A 258 -11.05 22.97 8.16
C ALA A 258 -11.47 21.67 7.43
N SER A 259 -11.79 21.75 6.14
CA SER A 259 -12.12 20.59 5.32
C SER A 259 -10.91 19.95 4.64
N MET A 260 -9.75 20.61 4.66
CA MET A 260 -8.52 20.06 4.08
C MET A 260 -7.92 19.02 5.01
N ASP A 261 -7.71 17.82 4.45
CA ASP A 261 -6.87 16.82 5.07
C ASP A 261 -5.37 17.18 4.91
N SER A 262 -4.49 16.34 5.45
CA SER A 262 -3.06 16.60 5.45
C SER A 262 -2.38 16.50 4.11
N TRP A 263 -2.97 15.73 3.20
CA TRP A 263 -2.48 15.60 1.84
C TRP A 263 -2.85 16.83 1.02
N ALA A 264 -4.05 17.37 1.22
CA ALA A 264 -4.54 18.58 0.56
C ALA A 264 -3.69 19.81 0.93
N TYR A 265 -3.47 20.07 2.23
CA TYR A 265 -2.63 21.23 2.60
C TYR A 265 -1.16 21.04 2.22
N LEU A 266 -0.64 19.80 2.18
CA LEU A 266 0.72 19.53 1.70
C LEU A 266 0.82 19.79 0.20
N SER A 267 -0.17 19.35 -0.59
CA SER A 267 -0.26 19.63 -2.02
C SER A 267 -0.31 21.14 -2.28
N LEU A 268 -1.11 21.87 -1.51
CA LEU A 268 -1.19 23.32 -1.65
C LEU A 268 0.12 24.03 -1.26
N ALA A 269 0.82 23.55 -0.22
CA ALA A 269 2.13 24.04 0.18
C ALA A 269 3.20 23.79 -0.90
N GLU A 270 3.24 22.60 -1.50
CA GLU A 270 4.13 22.33 -2.64
C GLU A 270 3.73 23.13 -3.87
N GLY A 271 2.43 23.34 -4.07
CA GLY A 271 1.86 24.17 -5.12
C GLY A 271 2.33 25.62 -5.07
N TYR A 272 2.82 26.11 -3.93
CA TYR A 272 3.44 27.43 -3.81
C TYR A 272 4.71 27.56 -4.67
N PHE A 273 5.39 26.44 -4.95
CA PHE A 273 6.61 26.39 -5.76
C PHE A 273 6.38 25.92 -7.19
N TYR A 274 5.14 25.60 -7.59
CA TYR A 274 4.82 25.09 -8.92
C TYR A 274 4.24 26.19 -9.83
N PRO A 275 4.95 26.65 -10.88
CA PRO A 275 4.51 27.80 -11.70
C PRO A 275 3.11 27.72 -12.30
N ASP A 276 2.64 26.53 -12.66
CA ASP A 276 1.30 26.35 -13.25
C ASP A 276 0.18 26.32 -12.20
N SER A 277 0.52 26.22 -10.92
CA SER A 277 -0.44 26.16 -9.82
C SER A 277 -1.03 27.54 -9.52
N PRO A 278 -2.33 27.66 -9.20
CA PRO A 278 -2.91 28.90 -8.67
C PRO A 278 -2.35 29.30 -7.29
N ALA A 279 -1.64 28.40 -6.61
CA ALA A 279 -0.94 28.67 -5.37
C ALA A 279 0.45 29.27 -5.57
N TYR A 280 0.98 29.29 -6.82
CA TYR A 280 2.34 29.69 -7.10
C TYR A 280 2.66 31.09 -6.58
N GLN A 281 3.61 31.17 -5.65
CA GLN A 281 4.02 32.41 -4.98
C GLN A 281 2.86 33.22 -4.37
N ASN A 282 1.69 32.59 -4.16
CA ASN A 282 0.49 33.25 -3.64
C ASN A 282 0.53 33.25 -2.10
N PRO A 283 0.66 34.42 -1.44
CA PRO A 283 0.68 34.48 0.02
C PRO A 283 -0.56 33.92 0.70
N GLU A 284 -1.72 33.93 0.03
CA GLU A 284 -2.94 33.31 0.55
C GLU A 284 -2.86 31.79 0.63
N ALA A 285 -2.10 31.15 -0.27
CA ALA A 285 -1.86 29.72 -0.17
C ALA A 285 -1.19 29.39 1.16
N LEU A 286 -0.24 30.23 1.61
CA LEU A 286 0.41 30.09 2.91
C LEU A 286 -0.60 30.26 4.05
N ASP A 287 -1.44 31.29 3.99
CA ASP A 287 -2.46 31.54 5.01
C ASP A 287 -3.50 30.41 5.08
N GLN A 288 -3.91 29.87 3.93
CA GLN A 288 -4.87 28.77 3.80
C GLN A 288 -4.28 27.45 4.31
N VAL A 289 -3.02 27.15 3.99
CA VAL A 289 -2.29 25.99 4.53
C VAL A 289 -2.20 26.09 6.06
N LEU A 290 -1.79 27.23 6.60
CA LEU A 290 -1.67 27.40 8.06
C LEU A 290 -3.04 27.37 8.75
N ALA A 291 -4.08 27.93 8.15
CA ALA A 291 -5.45 27.81 8.68
C ALA A 291 -5.93 26.35 8.73
N ALA A 292 -5.49 25.49 7.79
CA ALA A 292 -5.78 24.06 7.83
C ALA A 292 -5.06 23.36 8.98
N VAL A 293 -3.80 23.73 9.22
CA VAL A 293 -3.02 23.22 10.35
C VAL A 293 -3.62 23.71 11.68
N ASP A 294 -4.08 24.97 11.76
CA ASP A 294 -4.80 25.52 12.91
C ASP A 294 -6.06 24.70 13.21
N ALA A 295 -6.89 24.46 12.19
CA ALA A 295 -8.12 23.66 12.34
C ALA A 295 -7.82 22.23 12.80
N ARG A 296 -6.74 21.63 12.30
CA ARG A 296 -6.28 20.29 12.73
C ARG A 296 -5.85 20.30 14.19
N TYR A 297 -5.09 21.30 14.63
CA TYR A 297 -4.71 21.47 16.03
C TYR A 297 -5.95 21.59 16.92
N THR A 298 -6.90 22.47 16.57
CA THR A 298 -8.14 22.65 17.34
C THR A 298 -8.95 21.36 17.42
N LYS A 299 -9.05 20.61 16.32
CA LYS A 299 -9.74 19.31 16.31
C LYS A 299 -9.06 18.30 17.25
N TRP A 300 -7.73 18.23 17.20
CA TRP A 300 -6.95 17.31 18.03
C TRP A 300 -7.13 17.55 19.53
N LEU A 301 -7.25 18.80 19.97
CA LEU A 301 -7.50 19.11 21.39
C LEU A 301 -8.80 18.48 21.93
N THR A 302 -9.78 18.25 21.05
CA THR A 302 -11.05 17.61 21.41
C THR A 302 -11.14 16.13 21.01
N ASP A 303 -10.21 15.68 20.17
CA ASP A 303 -10.22 14.34 19.57
C ASP A 303 -8.78 13.83 19.40
N PRO A 304 -8.27 13.03 20.36
CA PRO A 304 -6.92 12.48 20.28
C PRO A 304 -6.72 11.53 19.09
N THR A 305 -7.80 11.04 18.46
CA THR A 305 -7.70 10.17 17.27
C THR A 305 -7.11 10.90 16.07
N VAL A 306 -7.14 12.24 16.06
CA VAL A 306 -6.46 13.06 15.05
C VAL A 306 -4.94 12.85 15.03
N LEU A 307 -4.34 12.41 16.14
CA LEU A 307 -2.93 12.00 16.19
C LEU A 307 -2.73 10.53 15.79
N ILE A 308 -3.60 9.62 16.26
CA ILE A 308 -3.32 8.17 16.26
C ILE A 308 -4.02 7.37 15.14
N ALA A 309 -5.08 7.93 14.55
CA ALA A 309 -5.92 7.28 13.54
C ALA A 309 -6.27 8.26 12.41
N SER A 310 -5.30 9.07 11.99
CA SER A 310 -5.50 10.12 11.00
C SER A 310 -5.39 9.62 9.56
N ASP A 311 -5.70 10.51 8.63
CA ASP A 311 -5.44 10.37 7.19
C ASP A 311 -3.93 10.18 6.85
N GLN A 312 -3.04 10.37 7.83
CA GLN A 312 -1.60 10.13 7.73
C GLN A 312 -1.18 8.76 8.26
N GLN A 313 -2.13 7.88 8.61
CA GLN A 313 -1.85 6.57 9.21
C GLN A 313 -0.96 6.75 10.45
N TRP A 314 0.21 6.09 10.46
CA TRP A 314 1.16 6.11 11.58
C TRP A 314 2.16 7.29 11.56
N GLU A 315 2.06 8.26 10.64
CA GLU A 315 2.97 9.43 10.66
C GLU A 315 2.59 10.48 11.73
N GLY A 316 1.40 10.37 12.34
CA GLY A 316 0.87 11.37 13.26
C GLY A 316 0.77 12.75 12.63
N PHE A 317 1.49 13.73 13.17
CA PHE A 317 1.56 15.09 12.63
C PHE A 317 2.74 15.33 11.68
N GLY A 318 3.36 14.27 11.14
CA GLY A 318 4.55 14.34 10.28
C GLY A 318 4.45 15.36 9.14
N LYS A 319 3.30 15.48 8.47
CA LYS A 319 3.12 16.46 7.38
C LYS A 319 3.07 17.91 7.86
N VAL A 320 2.72 18.17 9.12
CA VAL A 320 2.86 19.51 9.70
C VAL A 320 4.33 19.90 9.75
N GLY A 321 5.19 19.01 10.27
CA GLY A 321 6.64 19.21 10.24
C GLY A 321 7.19 19.39 8.83
N HIS A 322 6.70 18.60 7.87
CA HIS A 322 7.07 18.74 6.45
C HIS A 322 6.72 20.13 5.91
N VAL A 323 5.47 20.57 6.07
CA VAL A 323 5.00 21.88 5.58
C VAL A 323 5.83 23.03 6.15
N LEU A 324 6.17 22.98 7.44
CA LEU A 324 6.99 24.02 8.08
C LEU A 324 8.41 24.07 7.51
N VAL A 325 9.03 22.91 7.29
CA VAL A 325 10.37 22.82 6.69
C VAL A 325 10.34 23.28 5.22
N LEU A 326 9.31 22.89 4.47
CA LEU A 326 9.11 23.26 3.07
C LEU A 326 8.93 24.78 2.90
N LEU A 327 8.16 25.43 3.78
CA LEU A 327 7.79 26.84 3.67
C LEU A 327 8.66 27.79 4.50
N LYS A 328 9.71 27.28 5.15
CA LYS A 328 10.50 28.02 6.16
C LYS A 328 10.94 29.42 5.73
N ASP A 329 11.32 29.58 4.46
CA ASP A 329 11.87 30.83 3.92
C ASP A 329 10.79 31.85 3.52
N VAL A 330 9.50 31.47 3.55
CA VAL A 330 8.38 32.29 3.07
C VAL A 330 7.25 32.48 4.09
N LEU A 331 7.32 31.82 5.25
CA LEU A 331 6.30 31.96 6.30
C LEU A 331 6.24 33.37 6.91
N GLY A 332 7.37 34.08 7.01
CA GLY A 332 7.42 35.42 7.61
C GLY A 332 6.97 35.42 9.08
N ASP A 333 6.14 36.40 9.46
CA ASP A 333 5.60 36.55 10.82
C ASP A 333 4.42 35.61 11.13
N ARG A 334 3.98 34.79 10.16
CA ARG A 334 2.74 34.01 10.27
C ARG A 334 2.72 33.02 11.42
N LEU A 335 3.89 32.56 11.90
CA LEU A 335 4.00 31.68 13.06
C LEU A 335 3.79 32.42 14.39
N GLU A 336 3.93 33.75 14.42
CA GLU A 336 3.69 34.58 15.60
C GLU A 336 2.21 35.00 15.74
N ARG A 337 1.37 34.64 14.78
CA ARG A 337 -0.07 34.90 14.81
C ARG A 337 -0.79 33.83 15.63
N ARG A 338 -1.91 34.19 16.26
CA ARG A 338 -2.79 33.24 16.96
C ARG A 338 -3.38 32.23 15.98
N ILE A 339 -3.56 30.99 16.44
CA ILE A 339 -4.27 29.97 15.65
C ILE A 339 -5.70 30.45 15.37
N GLY A 340 -6.21 30.17 14.17
CA GLY A 340 -7.59 30.51 13.83
C GLY A 340 -7.89 32.01 13.83
N ALA A 341 -6.86 32.88 13.78
CA ALA A 341 -7.02 34.32 13.65
C ALA A 341 -7.94 34.63 12.46
N ARG A 342 -9.16 35.08 12.76
CA ARG A 342 -10.16 35.41 11.75
C ARG A 342 -9.78 36.73 11.08
N PRO A 343 -10.24 36.97 9.84
CA PRO A 343 -9.97 38.24 9.16
C PRO A 343 -10.42 39.41 10.03
N VAL A 344 -9.52 40.37 10.23
CA VAL A 344 -9.82 41.71 10.74
C VAL A 344 -10.04 42.59 9.52
N GLY A 345 -11.25 43.14 9.37
CA GLY A 345 -11.68 43.88 8.19
C GLY A 345 -12.29 43.03 7.06
N ALA A 346 -12.50 43.64 5.89
CA ALA A 346 -13.17 42.98 4.76
C ALA A 346 -12.28 41.87 4.15
N PRO A 347 -12.77 40.62 4.02
CA PRO A 347 -12.02 39.58 3.33
C PRO A 347 -11.93 39.91 1.83
N ASN A 348 -10.76 39.69 1.21
CA ASN A 348 -10.56 39.91 -0.23
C ASN A 348 -11.16 41.23 -0.76
N PRO A 349 -10.71 42.37 -0.23
CA PRO A 349 -11.41 43.65 -0.38
C PRO A 349 -11.52 44.16 -1.82
N GLY A 350 -10.49 43.93 -2.65
CA GLY A 350 -10.49 44.25 -4.09
C GLY A 350 -10.98 43.08 -4.97
N PHE A 351 -11.50 42.01 -4.39
CA PHE A 351 -11.98 40.83 -5.14
C PHE A 351 -10.95 40.17 -6.06
N GLU A 352 -9.67 40.37 -5.84
CA GLU A 352 -8.60 39.86 -6.72
C GLU A 352 -8.36 38.36 -6.57
N ARG A 353 -8.84 37.77 -5.48
CA ARG A 353 -8.48 36.43 -5.04
C ARG A 353 -9.66 35.45 -5.15
N GLY A 354 -9.45 34.21 -5.60
CA GLY A 354 -10.54 33.23 -5.75
C GLY A 354 -10.31 32.13 -6.79
N GLY A 355 -11.18 31.11 -6.77
CA GLY A 355 -11.16 29.99 -7.74
C GLY A 355 -12.04 30.29 -8.95
N THR A 356 -13.32 29.94 -8.88
CA THR A 356 -14.36 30.32 -9.86
C THR A 356 -15.19 31.53 -9.42
N ALA A 357 -14.94 32.02 -8.20
CA ALA A 357 -15.62 33.13 -7.54
C ALA A 357 -14.63 33.77 -6.53
N PRO A 358 -14.81 35.04 -6.15
CA PRO A 358 -13.96 35.72 -5.18
C PRO A 358 -13.96 35.00 -3.82
N ALA A 359 -12.78 34.63 -3.33
CA ALA A 359 -12.60 34.04 -2.00
C ALA A 359 -13.16 34.98 -0.92
N GLY A 360 -13.81 34.43 0.10
CA GLY A 360 -14.44 35.21 1.16
C GLY A 360 -15.86 35.71 0.86
N TRP A 361 -16.28 35.68 -0.41
CA TRP A 361 -17.57 36.22 -0.85
C TRP A 361 -18.43 35.17 -1.55
N THR A 362 -19.73 35.23 -1.28
CA THR A 362 -20.72 34.30 -1.84
C THR A 362 -21.84 35.06 -2.51
N THR A 363 -22.39 34.52 -3.60
CA THR A 363 -23.57 35.10 -4.24
C THR A 363 -24.78 34.96 -3.32
N ALA A 364 -25.53 36.04 -3.11
CA ALA A 364 -26.72 36.05 -2.27
C ALA A 364 -27.92 36.62 -3.05
N ARG A 365 -29.04 35.92 -2.96
CA ARG A 365 -30.33 36.31 -3.54
C ARG A 365 -31.34 36.43 -2.41
N TRP A 366 -31.96 37.59 -2.27
CA TRP A 366 -33.01 37.85 -1.29
C TRP A 366 -34.40 37.92 -1.93
N ALA A 367 -34.50 38.39 -3.18
CA ALA A 367 -35.75 38.40 -3.94
C ALA A 367 -35.49 38.46 -5.45
N GLY A 368 -36.41 37.94 -6.26
CA GLY A 368 -36.38 38.04 -7.73
C GLY A 368 -35.24 37.27 -8.41
N THR A 369 -34.94 37.65 -9.65
CA THR A 369 -33.93 37.01 -10.51
C THR A 369 -32.73 37.93 -10.72
N ALA A 370 -31.53 37.35 -10.72
CA ALA A 370 -30.27 38.06 -10.92
C ALA A 370 -29.16 37.12 -11.42
N THR A 371 -28.13 37.72 -12.01
CA THR A 371 -26.89 37.07 -12.43
C THR A 371 -25.68 37.73 -11.76
N TRP A 372 -24.64 36.94 -11.52
CA TRP A 372 -23.40 37.38 -10.88
C TRP A 372 -22.23 37.07 -11.80
N LEU A 373 -21.22 37.94 -11.81
CA LEU A 373 -19.98 37.71 -12.55
C LEU A 373 -18.80 38.20 -11.72
N TRP A 374 -17.74 37.40 -11.68
CA TRP A 374 -16.45 37.83 -11.18
C TRP A 374 -15.67 38.40 -12.36
N ASP A 375 -15.82 39.70 -12.55
CA ASP A 375 -15.59 40.40 -13.81
C ASP A 375 -14.12 40.84 -13.92
N ASP A 376 -13.40 40.36 -14.92
CA ASP A 376 -12.02 40.78 -15.24
C ASP A 376 -11.97 41.87 -16.32
N THR A 377 -13.14 42.33 -16.80
CA THR A 377 -13.25 43.37 -17.83
C THR A 377 -13.53 44.73 -17.20
N VAL A 378 -14.48 44.81 -16.28
CA VAL A 378 -14.87 46.04 -15.57
C VAL A 378 -14.45 45.94 -14.11
N LYS A 379 -13.37 46.66 -13.76
CA LYS A 379 -12.75 46.71 -12.43
C LYS A 379 -12.32 48.14 -12.10
N ARG A 380 -12.17 48.46 -10.81
CA ARG A 380 -11.65 49.76 -10.36
C ARG A 380 -10.15 49.67 -10.12
N SER A 381 -9.73 48.70 -9.33
CA SER A 381 -8.32 48.43 -9.04
C SER A 381 -7.98 46.99 -9.45
N GLY A 382 -6.70 46.61 -9.36
CA GLY A 382 -6.24 45.27 -9.67
C GLY A 382 -6.68 44.74 -11.03
N SER A 383 -7.18 43.51 -11.05
CA SER A 383 -7.54 42.73 -12.23
C SER A 383 -8.99 42.27 -12.25
N ARG A 384 -9.74 42.38 -11.13
CA ARG A 384 -11.12 41.88 -11.04
C ARG A 384 -12.01 42.77 -10.18
N ALA A 385 -13.32 42.68 -10.39
CA ALA A 385 -14.34 43.21 -9.48
C ALA A 385 -15.55 42.26 -9.45
N VAL A 386 -16.51 42.51 -8.55
CA VAL A 386 -17.74 41.71 -8.51
C VAL A 386 -18.91 42.45 -9.15
N LYS A 387 -19.60 41.78 -10.05
CA LYS A 387 -20.79 42.28 -10.76
C LYS A 387 -22.05 41.60 -10.25
N VAL A 388 -23.13 42.38 -10.18
CA VAL A 388 -24.51 41.90 -10.08
C VAL A 388 -25.37 42.60 -11.11
N ALA A 389 -26.10 41.83 -11.91
CA ALA A 389 -27.18 42.32 -12.75
C ALA A 389 -28.51 41.73 -12.25
N ALA A 390 -29.42 42.59 -11.82
CA ALA A 390 -30.67 42.22 -11.18
C ALA A 390 -31.87 42.68 -12.02
N ASP A 391 -32.91 41.84 -12.11
CA ASP A 391 -34.15 42.19 -12.78
C ASP A 391 -34.95 43.24 -11.98
N ALA A 392 -35.93 43.87 -12.63
CA ALA A 392 -36.81 44.84 -11.98
C ALA A 392 -37.46 44.24 -10.70
N GLY A 393 -37.33 44.94 -9.57
CA GLY A 393 -37.84 44.50 -8.28
C GLY A 393 -37.03 43.41 -7.56
N ALA A 394 -35.94 42.92 -8.15
CA ALA A 394 -35.07 41.93 -7.51
C ALA A 394 -34.14 42.56 -6.45
N VAL A 395 -33.64 41.71 -5.55
CA VAL A 395 -32.64 42.03 -4.53
C VAL A 395 -31.58 40.94 -4.50
N ALA A 396 -30.38 41.26 -4.97
CA ALA A 396 -29.27 40.33 -5.11
C ALA A 396 -27.93 41.02 -4.89
N GLY A 397 -26.89 40.26 -4.56
CA GLY A 397 -25.60 40.81 -4.12
C GLY A 397 -24.52 39.76 -3.91
N TRP A 398 -23.36 40.23 -3.47
CA TRP A 398 -22.30 39.39 -2.90
C TRP A 398 -22.24 39.60 -1.39
N SER A 399 -21.99 38.54 -0.63
CA SER A 399 -22.07 38.52 0.83
C SER A 399 -20.93 37.75 1.47
N THR A 400 -20.41 38.26 2.60
CA THR A 400 -19.45 37.54 3.46
C THR A 400 -20.14 36.54 4.41
N SER A 401 -21.38 36.14 4.15
CA SER A 401 -22.22 35.33 5.07
C SER A 401 -21.55 34.09 5.66
N GLN A 402 -20.69 33.39 4.90
CA GLN A 402 -19.96 32.21 5.36
C GLN A 402 -18.63 32.54 6.07
N ASN A 403 -18.16 33.79 5.95
CA ASN A 403 -16.88 34.28 6.47
C ASN A 403 -17.10 35.61 7.22
N ARG A 404 -17.94 35.59 8.26
CA ARG A 404 -18.16 36.77 9.10
C ARG A 404 -16.84 37.26 9.69
N THR A 405 -16.60 38.56 9.56
CA THR A 405 -15.39 39.28 9.98
C THR A 405 -15.49 39.61 11.47
N LEU A 406 -14.39 39.47 12.22
CA LEU A 406 -14.35 39.96 13.61
C LEU A 406 -14.27 41.49 13.63
N ILE A 407 -14.97 42.11 14.58
CA ILE A 407 -14.99 43.56 14.76
C ILE A 407 -14.76 43.93 16.22
N GLY A 408 -13.88 44.89 16.45
CA GLY A 408 -13.63 45.44 17.78
C GLY A 408 -14.68 46.47 18.18
N GLN A 409 -14.64 46.91 19.44
CA GLN A 409 -15.51 47.96 19.94
C GLN A 409 -15.06 49.33 19.46
N GLY A 410 -15.96 50.32 19.50
CA GLY A 410 -15.67 51.70 19.07
C GLY A 410 -16.09 52.00 17.63
N ARG A 411 -15.52 53.05 17.03
CA ARG A 411 -15.95 53.56 15.73
C ARG A 411 -15.08 53.04 14.59
N HIS A 412 -15.72 52.64 13.51
CA HIS A 412 -15.08 52.16 12.29
C HIS A 412 -15.64 52.87 11.07
N ARG A 413 -14.79 53.08 10.06
CA ARG A 413 -15.19 53.56 8.73
C ARG A 413 -15.37 52.36 7.80
N TYR A 414 -16.45 52.39 7.04
CA TYR A 414 -16.82 51.36 6.06
C TYR A 414 -16.91 52.02 4.70
N SER A 415 -16.25 51.47 3.69
CA SER A 415 -16.36 51.98 2.32
C SER A 415 -16.35 50.89 1.26
N VAL A 416 -16.87 51.21 0.07
CA VAL A 416 -16.70 50.39 -1.14
C VAL A 416 -16.84 51.30 -2.36
N TRP A 417 -16.12 50.98 -3.43
CA TRP A 417 -16.33 51.63 -4.73
C TRP A 417 -17.42 50.93 -5.52
N VAL A 418 -18.31 51.72 -6.12
CA VAL A 418 -19.46 51.25 -6.89
C VAL A 418 -19.51 51.93 -8.25
N LYS A 419 -19.66 51.13 -9.31
CA LYS A 419 -20.10 51.59 -10.64
C LYS A 419 -21.50 51.06 -10.90
N THR A 420 -22.39 51.89 -11.45
CA THR A 420 -23.79 51.50 -11.73
C THR A 420 -24.16 51.71 -13.19
N GLU A 421 -25.04 50.85 -13.71
CA GLU A 421 -25.64 50.96 -15.02
C GLU A 421 -27.14 50.68 -14.92
N SER A 422 -27.94 51.71 -15.23
CA SER A 422 -29.41 51.67 -15.21
C SER A 422 -30.00 51.16 -13.88
N VAL A 423 -29.36 51.46 -12.76
CA VAL A 423 -29.81 51.00 -11.43
C VAL A 423 -31.05 51.77 -10.99
N ALA A 424 -32.17 51.07 -10.80
CA ALA A 424 -33.42 51.64 -10.32
C ALA A 424 -33.43 51.78 -8.79
N ALA A 425 -34.30 52.63 -8.27
CA ALA A 425 -34.56 52.68 -6.82
C ALA A 425 -35.15 51.33 -6.35
N PRO A 426 -34.79 50.82 -5.15
CA PRO A 426 -34.05 51.51 -4.08
C PRO A 426 -32.54 51.75 -4.29
N GLY A 427 -31.84 51.05 -5.17
CA GLY A 427 -30.46 51.37 -5.56
C GLY A 427 -29.42 50.26 -5.34
N ALA A 428 -28.16 50.58 -5.59
CA ALA A 428 -27.00 49.76 -5.25
C ALA A 428 -26.37 50.24 -3.93
N TYR A 429 -25.95 49.34 -3.03
CA TYR A 429 -25.48 49.72 -1.70
C TYR A 429 -24.54 48.73 -1.03
N LEU A 430 -23.74 49.24 -0.09
CA LEU A 430 -23.10 48.43 0.95
C LEU A 430 -24.05 48.29 2.14
N ASN A 431 -24.21 47.08 2.67
CA ASN A 431 -24.93 46.81 3.91
C ASN A 431 -23.97 46.26 4.95
N VAL A 432 -23.95 46.87 6.14
CA VAL A 432 -23.20 46.35 7.29
C VAL A 432 -24.20 45.80 8.31
N LEU A 433 -24.00 44.54 8.70
CA LEU A 433 -24.82 43.85 9.69
C LEU A 433 -23.93 43.34 10.82
N PHE A 434 -24.29 43.68 12.06
CA PHE A 434 -23.55 43.27 13.25
C PHE A 434 -24.15 42.02 13.88
N TYR A 435 -23.31 41.18 14.47
CA TYR A 435 -23.71 39.92 15.10
C TYR A 435 -23.10 39.78 16.49
N ASP A 436 -23.88 39.24 17.42
CA ASP A 436 -23.41 38.86 18.76
C ASP A 436 -22.66 37.51 18.74
N PRO A 437 -22.00 37.10 19.85
CA PRO A 437 -21.28 35.84 19.92
C PRO A 437 -22.14 34.59 19.69
N ALA A 438 -23.46 34.68 19.89
CA ALA A 438 -24.41 33.59 19.61
C ALA A 438 -24.82 33.56 18.13
N GLY A 439 -24.29 34.46 17.31
CA GLY A 439 -24.57 34.56 15.89
C GLY A 439 -25.91 35.21 15.55
N LYS A 440 -26.52 35.96 16.48
CA LYS A 440 -27.76 36.71 16.25
C LYS A 440 -27.44 38.14 15.82
N ILE A 441 -28.24 38.69 14.90
CA ILE A 441 -28.10 40.07 14.43
C ILE A 441 -28.34 41.04 15.61
N VAL A 442 -27.44 42.01 15.74
CA VAL A 442 -27.54 43.12 16.68
C VAL A 442 -27.86 44.41 15.90
N GLY A 443 -28.96 45.06 16.24
CA GLY A 443 -29.41 46.27 15.56
C GLY A 443 -30.16 46.01 14.25
N THR A 444 -30.01 46.91 13.28
CA THR A 444 -30.72 46.90 11.99
C THR A 444 -29.74 47.06 10.82
N ASP A 445 -30.22 46.80 9.59
CA ASP A 445 -29.48 47.02 8.35
C ASP A 445 -28.85 48.44 8.31
N GLN A 446 -27.55 48.52 8.07
CA GLN A 446 -26.85 49.79 7.84
C GLN A 446 -26.56 49.91 6.34
N ARG A 447 -27.49 50.51 5.58
CA ARG A 447 -27.41 50.61 4.11
C ARG A 447 -26.78 51.95 3.69
N ILE A 448 -25.69 51.88 2.94
CA ILE A 448 -25.01 53.04 2.35
C ILE A 448 -25.27 53.00 0.84
N LEU A 449 -26.14 53.89 0.36
CA LEU A 449 -26.64 53.90 -1.02
C LEU A 449 -25.68 54.64 -1.96
N ALA A 450 -25.42 54.03 -3.11
CA ALA A 450 -24.83 54.70 -4.26
C ALA A 450 -25.92 55.48 -5.05
N PRO A 451 -25.53 56.47 -5.87
CA PRO A 451 -26.46 57.13 -6.78
C PRO A 451 -27.16 56.12 -7.72
N THR A 452 -28.47 56.29 -7.91
CA THR A 452 -29.26 55.52 -8.88
C THR A 452 -28.93 55.97 -10.31
N GLY A 453 -29.36 55.19 -11.31
CA GLY A 453 -29.06 55.43 -12.72
C GLY A 453 -27.73 54.80 -13.16
N THR A 454 -27.07 55.44 -14.13
CA THR A 454 -25.78 55.03 -14.66
C THR A 454 -24.71 56.00 -14.18
N ASN A 455 -23.75 55.51 -13.39
CA ASN A 455 -22.70 56.31 -12.79
C ASN A 455 -21.36 55.59 -12.91
N ASP A 456 -20.29 56.37 -13.09
CA ASP A 456 -18.94 55.82 -13.02
C ASP A 456 -18.55 55.48 -11.56
N TRP A 457 -17.41 54.81 -11.38
CA TRP A 457 -16.89 54.40 -10.09
C TRP A 457 -16.94 55.55 -9.07
N THR A 458 -17.77 55.36 -8.04
CA THR A 458 -17.98 56.30 -6.94
C THR A 458 -17.80 55.56 -5.62
N GLN A 459 -17.04 56.14 -4.68
CA GLN A 459 -16.90 55.56 -3.35
C GLN A 459 -18.10 55.93 -2.48
N ILE A 460 -18.76 54.92 -1.94
CA ILE A 460 -19.74 55.08 -0.86
C ILE A 460 -19.06 54.80 0.48
N THR A 461 -19.30 55.64 1.48
CA THR A 461 -18.61 55.56 2.78
C THR A 461 -19.53 55.94 3.93
N THR A 462 -19.32 55.33 5.10
CA THR A 462 -20.00 55.70 6.35
C THR A 462 -19.09 55.42 7.55
N GLU A 463 -19.38 56.05 8.69
CA GLU A 463 -18.76 55.72 9.97
C GLU A 463 -19.84 55.18 10.91
N LEU A 464 -19.59 54.01 11.51
CA LEU A 464 -20.52 53.36 12.41
C LEU A 464 -19.80 53.02 13.73
N THR A 465 -20.53 53.12 14.84
CA THR A 465 -20.09 52.60 16.13
C THR A 465 -20.51 51.13 16.24
N THR A 466 -19.57 50.24 16.56
CA THR A 466 -19.87 48.83 16.82
C THR A 466 -20.86 48.73 18.00
N PRO A 467 -22.01 48.05 17.84
CA PRO A 467 -22.93 47.82 18.95
C PRO A 467 -22.27 47.05 20.10
N ALA A 468 -22.64 47.35 21.34
CA ALA A 468 -21.95 46.86 22.54
C ALA A 468 -21.82 45.33 22.65
N THR A 469 -22.78 44.56 22.11
CA THR A 469 -22.74 43.09 22.12
C THR A 469 -22.25 42.49 20.81
N ALA A 470 -21.92 43.31 19.81
CA ALA A 470 -21.46 42.82 18.52
C ALA A 470 -19.97 42.47 18.56
N VAL A 471 -19.64 41.28 18.05
CA VAL A 471 -18.26 40.77 17.92
C VAL A 471 -17.90 40.40 16.49
N GLU A 472 -18.92 40.29 15.64
CA GLU A 472 -18.79 39.96 14.23
C GLU A 472 -19.57 40.94 13.35
N LEU A 473 -19.18 41.03 12.08
CA LEU A 473 -19.95 41.70 11.06
C LEU A 473 -20.09 40.86 9.77
N ARG A 474 -21.15 41.12 9.03
CA ARG A 474 -21.37 40.68 7.65
C ARG A 474 -21.43 41.90 6.75
N LEU A 475 -20.72 41.84 5.63
CA LEU A 475 -20.75 42.83 4.57
C LEU A 475 -21.54 42.25 3.40
N ASP A 476 -22.52 43.01 2.92
CA ASP A 476 -23.25 42.68 1.70
C ASP A 476 -23.14 43.84 0.71
N VAL A 477 -22.74 43.56 -0.53
CA VAL A 477 -22.81 44.52 -1.64
C VAL A 477 -23.97 44.14 -2.54
N ARG A 478 -24.99 45.01 -2.65
CA ARG A 478 -26.32 44.64 -3.17
C ARG A 478 -26.83 45.60 -4.24
N VAL A 479 -27.65 45.07 -5.14
CA VAL A 479 -28.55 45.80 -6.03
C VAL A 479 -29.99 45.49 -5.62
N HIS A 480 -30.82 46.52 -5.48
CA HIS A 480 -32.25 46.42 -5.17
C HIS A 480 -33.05 47.32 -6.12
N GLY A 481 -34.05 46.74 -6.80
CA GLY A 481 -34.98 47.48 -7.67
C GLY A 481 -34.73 47.25 -9.16
N GLY A 482 -33.55 46.75 -9.52
CA GLY A 482 -33.15 46.37 -10.89
C GLY A 482 -31.95 47.17 -11.41
N GLY A 483 -31.30 46.66 -12.45
CA GLY A 483 -30.10 47.24 -13.07
C GLY A 483 -28.81 46.48 -12.71
N THR A 484 -27.67 47.04 -13.11
CA THR A 484 -26.35 46.40 -12.96
C THR A 484 -25.42 47.24 -12.09
N ALA A 485 -24.70 46.62 -11.16
CA ALA A 485 -23.64 47.27 -10.41
C ALA A 485 -22.38 46.42 -10.32
N TRP A 486 -21.24 47.09 -10.30
CA TRP A 486 -19.93 46.53 -9.97
C TRP A 486 -19.45 47.12 -8.66
N PHE A 487 -18.84 46.28 -7.82
CA PHE A 487 -18.28 46.66 -6.53
C PHE A 487 -16.80 46.29 -6.48
N ASP A 488 -16.00 47.16 -5.90
CA ASP A 488 -14.55 46.99 -5.78
C ASP A 488 -14.00 47.72 -4.55
N ASP A 489 -12.81 47.33 -4.08
CA ASP A 489 -12.06 47.95 -2.98
C ASP A 489 -12.90 48.21 -1.70
N VAL A 490 -13.45 47.14 -1.11
CA VAL A 490 -14.17 47.18 0.17
C VAL A 490 -13.21 47.47 1.32
N GLU A 491 -13.48 48.48 2.14
CA GLU A 491 -12.62 48.86 3.26
C GLU A 491 -13.38 48.86 4.59
N VAL A 492 -12.71 48.38 5.64
CA VAL A 492 -13.14 48.53 7.05
C VAL A 492 -11.94 49.02 7.83
N THR A 493 -12.00 50.26 8.31
CA THR A 493 -10.86 50.95 8.93
C THR A 493 -11.22 51.36 10.35
N PRO A 494 -10.48 50.94 11.39
CA PRO A 494 -10.69 51.46 12.74
C PRO A 494 -10.41 52.96 12.82
N LEU A 495 -11.21 53.69 13.58
CA LEU A 495 -10.98 55.11 13.89
C LEU A 495 -10.39 55.25 15.29
N ASP A 496 -9.86 56.44 15.61
CA ASP A 496 -9.23 56.72 16.91
C ASP A 496 -10.13 56.27 18.09
N GLY A 497 -9.57 55.42 18.94
CA GLY A 497 -10.26 54.86 20.11
C GLY A 497 -11.04 53.56 19.85
N ALA A 498 -11.04 53.02 18.64
CA ALA A 498 -11.49 51.64 18.39
C ALA A 498 -10.53 50.63 19.02
N THR A 499 -11.08 49.56 19.58
CA THR A 499 -10.29 48.44 20.09
C THR A 499 -10.03 47.44 18.97
N GLU A 500 -8.94 46.69 19.06
CA GLU A 500 -8.77 45.50 18.21
C GLU A 500 -9.88 44.48 18.52
N PRO A 501 -10.32 43.68 17.53
CA PRO A 501 -11.28 42.61 17.77
C PRO A 501 -10.70 41.56 18.73
N ASP A 502 -11.50 41.13 19.71
CA ASP A 502 -11.14 40.01 20.56
C ASP A 502 -11.12 38.70 19.73
N GLN A 503 -9.93 38.12 19.58
CA GLN A 503 -9.73 36.86 18.85
C GLN A 503 -9.76 35.63 19.77
N GLY A 504 -10.07 35.81 21.06
CA GLY A 504 -10.04 34.76 22.09
C GLY A 504 -8.62 34.41 22.54
N ASP A 505 -8.50 33.72 23.69
CA ASP A 505 -7.22 33.33 24.34
C ASP A 505 -6.52 32.12 23.65
N LEU A 506 -6.64 32.00 22.33
CA LEU A 506 -6.01 30.90 21.59
C LEU A 506 -4.48 31.11 21.49
N PRO A 507 -3.69 30.02 21.56
CA PRO A 507 -2.23 30.09 21.53
C PRO A 507 -1.72 30.65 20.19
N ILE A 508 -0.49 31.15 20.22
CA ILE A 508 0.25 31.50 19.01
C ILE A 508 0.57 30.21 18.23
N ARG A 509 0.55 30.27 16.89
CA ARG A 509 0.83 29.13 16.01
C ARG A 509 2.12 28.41 16.36
N ARG A 510 3.20 29.15 16.61
CA ARG A 510 4.48 28.57 17.05
C ARG A 510 4.30 27.65 18.25
N GLU A 511 3.61 28.11 19.29
CA GLU A 511 3.36 27.34 20.51
C GLU A 511 2.43 26.14 20.25
N ALA A 512 1.33 26.37 19.52
CA ALA A 512 0.37 25.33 19.18
C ALA A 512 1.01 24.19 18.37
N TYR A 513 1.75 24.54 17.31
CA TYR A 513 2.39 23.57 16.44
C TYR A 513 3.55 22.85 17.13
N THR A 514 4.30 23.55 17.99
CA THR A 514 5.31 22.94 18.85
C THR A 514 4.70 21.88 19.75
N THR A 515 3.59 22.19 20.43
CA THR A 515 2.88 21.22 21.28
C THR A 515 2.43 20.00 20.46
N MET A 516 1.78 20.24 19.32
CA MET A 516 1.26 19.19 18.46
C MET A 516 2.37 18.24 17.94
N MET A 517 3.47 18.78 17.44
CA MET A 517 4.58 17.97 16.93
C MET A 517 5.33 17.25 18.05
N ALA A 518 5.52 17.88 19.22
CA ALA A 518 6.21 17.26 20.35
C ALA A 518 5.43 16.06 20.91
N GLU A 519 4.11 16.19 21.04
CA GLU A 519 3.22 15.07 21.42
C GLU A 519 3.25 13.97 20.36
N SER A 520 3.28 14.32 19.06
CA SER A 520 3.41 13.32 17.98
C SER A 520 4.68 12.50 18.09
N VAL A 521 5.84 13.16 18.29
CA VAL A 521 7.13 12.47 18.45
C VAL A 521 7.09 11.58 19.69
N SER A 522 6.59 12.09 20.81
CA SER A 522 6.55 11.35 22.07
C SER A 522 5.63 10.13 22.00
N TYR A 523 4.47 10.24 21.36
CA TYR A 523 3.53 9.13 21.19
C TYR A 523 4.13 8.02 20.32
N TRP A 524 4.59 8.33 19.12
CA TRP A 524 5.04 7.31 18.17
C TRP A 524 6.35 6.63 18.58
N ARG A 525 7.21 7.30 19.36
CA ARG A 525 8.35 6.65 20.03
C ARG A 525 7.89 5.55 20.98
N GLN A 526 6.80 5.78 21.72
CA GLN A 526 6.26 4.85 22.72
C GLN A 526 5.31 3.79 22.14
N HIS A 527 4.86 3.98 20.90
CA HIS A 527 3.87 3.11 20.24
C HIS A 527 4.36 2.57 18.89
N MET A 528 5.68 2.47 18.72
CA MET A 528 6.30 1.98 17.49
C MET A 528 5.87 0.52 17.21
N PRO A 529 5.23 0.24 16.07
CA PRO A 529 4.90 -1.12 15.62
C PRO A 529 6.16 -1.86 15.14
N HIS A 530 6.03 -3.10 14.66
CA HIS A 530 7.18 -3.92 14.25
C HIS A 530 7.23 -4.27 12.76
N TYR A 531 6.10 -4.25 12.04
CA TYR A 531 6.10 -4.53 10.59
C TYR A 531 6.84 -3.47 9.80
N SER A 532 7.56 -3.89 8.76
CA SER A 532 8.56 -3.06 8.07
C SER A 532 7.97 -1.76 7.52
N ASN A 533 6.79 -1.82 6.88
CA ASN A 533 6.09 -0.64 6.39
C ASN A 533 5.61 0.29 7.50
N GLN A 534 5.03 -0.26 8.58
CA GLN A 534 4.52 0.54 9.68
C GLN A 534 5.65 1.28 10.39
N VAL A 535 6.82 0.63 10.57
CA VAL A 535 8.01 1.26 11.13
C VAL A 535 8.56 2.36 10.23
N GLN A 536 8.55 2.18 8.91
CA GLN A 536 8.94 3.22 7.95
C GLN A 536 8.03 4.46 8.06
N ILE A 537 6.72 4.26 8.14
CA ILE A 537 5.75 5.35 8.26
C ILE A 537 5.92 6.08 9.61
N CYS A 538 6.06 5.35 10.73
CA CYS A 538 6.34 5.95 12.04
C CYS A 538 7.65 6.73 12.06
N ALA A 539 8.73 6.15 11.53
CA ALA A 539 10.04 6.81 11.50
C ALA A 539 10.01 8.09 10.66
N LEU A 540 9.30 8.08 9.53
CA LEU A 540 9.08 9.26 8.70
C LEU A 540 8.35 10.37 9.47
N GLY A 541 7.27 10.01 10.19
CA GLY A 541 6.51 10.93 11.01
C GLY A 541 7.34 11.55 12.15
N ILE A 542 8.05 10.71 12.92
CA ILE A 542 8.95 11.14 14.00
C ILE A 542 10.00 12.11 13.47
N TYR A 543 10.68 11.76 12.37
CA TYR A 543 11.74 12.60 11.81
C TYR A 543 11.20 13.94 11.32
N ARG A 544 10.10 13.95 10.55
CA ARG A 544 9.50 15.18 10.03
C ARG A 544 9.02 16.12 11.15
N CYS A 545 8.33 15.59 12.17
CA CYS A 545 7.91 16.39 13.33
C CYS A 545 9.12 16.93 14.10
N ASN A 546 10.13 16.11 14.39
CA ASN A 546 11.31 16.55 15.13
C ASN A 546 12.08 17.61 14.35
N ARG A 547 12.20 17.46 13.03
CA ARG A 547 12.84 18.45 12.16
C ARG A 547 12.07 19.78 12.12
N GLY A 548 10.73 19.73 12.07
CA GLY A 548 9.88 20.90 12.22
C GLY A 548 10.09 21.61 13.56
N LEU A 549 10.18 20.86 14.66
CA LEU A 549 10.48 21.39 15.99
C LEU A 549 11.86 22.05 16.06
N MET A 550 12.89 21.42 15.50
CA MET A 550 14.23 22.01 15.42
C MET A 550 14.26 23.35 14.68
N LEU A 551 13.34 23.55 13.72
CA LEU A 551 13.20 24.80 13.00
C LEU A 551 12.49 25.89 13.83
N ILE A 552 11.38 25.56 14.49
CA ILE A 552 10.50 26.58 15.11
C ILE A 552 10.65 26.72 16.62
N SER A 553 11.17 25.72 17.32
CA SER A 553 11.35 25.68 18.78
C SER A 553 12.42 24.65 19.15
N PRO A 554 13.70 24.88 18.81
CA PRO A 554 14.77 23.89 18.96
C PRO A 554 14.99 23.42 20.40
N ASP A 555 14.71 24.27 21.39
CA ASP A 555 14.78 23.96 22.82
C ASP A 555 13.67 22.99 23.28
N LYS A 556 12.63 22.81 22.47
CA LYS A 556 11.49 21.91 22.72
C LYS A 556 11.51 20.65 21.86
N ALA A 557 12.47 20.49 20.95
CA ALA A 557 12.60 19.27 20.17
C ALA A 557 12.98 18.08 21.08
N PRO A 558 12.18 16.99 21.14
CA PRO A 558 12.46 15.87 22.04
C PRO A 558 13.75 15.11 21.72
N LEU A 559 14.20 15.19 20.46
CA LEU A 559 15.36 14.45 19.96
C LEU A 559 16.36 15.39 19.29
N THR A 560 17.65 15.03 19.35
CA THR A 560 18.65 15.58 18.43
C THR A 560 18.37 15.11 17.01
N GLU A 561 18.90 15.82 16.01
CA GLU A 561 18.77 15.41 14.60
C GLU A 561 19.31 13.99 14.36
N GLU A 562 20.46 13.68 14.95
CA GLU A 562 21.08 12.34 14.86
C GLU A 562 20.19 11.25 15.46
N LYS A 563 19.59 11.48 16.62
CA LYS A 563 18.69 10.51 17.27
C LYS A 563 17.37 10.37 16.52
N ALA A 564 16.84 11.45 15.93
CA ALA A 564 15.69 11.34 15.04
C ALA A 564 16.02 10.55 13.77
N ARG A 565 17.20 10.79 13.17
CA ARG A 565 17.67 10.06 11.98
C ARG A 565 17.95 8.58 12.27
N ASP A 566 18.34 8.24 13.50
CA ASP A 566 18.51 6.83 13.91
C ASP A 566 17.24 5.99 13.65
N TYR A 567 16.03 6.51 13.88
CA TYR A 567 14.79 5.81 13.54
C TYR A 567 14.68 5.49 12.04
N ILE A 568 15.18 6.37 11.17
CA ILE A 568 15.22 6.15 9.71
C ILE A 568 16.16 4.98 9.40
N HIS A 569 17.36 4.96 9.99
CA HIS A 569 18.32 3.87 9.81
C HIS A 569 17.81 2.53 10.34
N GLN A 570 17.08 2.52 11.45
CA GLN A 570 16.40 1.32 11.95
C GLN A 570 15.32 0.84 10.98
N ALA A 571 14.51 1.75 10.42
CA ALA A 571 13.40 1.44 9.52
C ALA A 571 13.83 0.85 8.17
N ILE A 572 15.02 1.21 7.68
CA ILE A 572 15.61 0.66 6.45
C ILE A 572 16.54 -0.53 6.70
N GLY A 573 16.71 -0.92 7.97
CA GLY A 573 17.58 -2.02 8.38
C GLY A 573 19.08 -1.77 8.15
N SER A 574 19.57 -0.52 8.22
CA SER A 574 21.01 -0.26 8.34
C SER A 574 21.49 -0.30 9.79
N ARG A 575 20.56 -0.16 10.75
CA ARG A 575 20.78 -0.35 12.19
C ARG A 575 19.77 -1.33 12.79
N PRO A 576 20.09 -1.98 13.94
CA PRO A 576 19.14 -2.86 14.61
C PRO A 576 17.87 -2.11 15.02
N PHE A 577 16.71 -2.74 14.79
CA PHE A 577 15.43 -2.25 15.25
C PHE A 577 15.24 -2.54 16.73
N LEU A 578 15.00 -1.48 17.51
CA LEU A 578 14.94 -1.56 18.98
C LEU A 578 13.51 -1.52 19.54
N GLY A 579 12.50 -1.34 18.70
CA GLY A 579 11.10 -1.27 19.12
C GLY A 579 10.69 0.06 19.73
N ARG A 580 9.59 0.04 20.48
CA ARG A 580 9.09 1.21 21.22
C ARG A 580 10.02 1.57 22.38
N GLU A 581 10.06 2.85 22.73
CA GLU A 581 10.77 3.36 23.90
C GLU A 581 9.78 3.61 25.05
N ASP A 582 10.23 3.56 26.30
CA ASP A 582 9.48 4.14 27.42
C ASP A 582 9.62 5.68 27.45
N ALA A 583 8.94 6.34 28.39
CA ALA A 583 8.98 7.80 28.53
C ALA A 583 10.40 8.36 28.80
N SER A 584 11.33 7.53 29.31
CA SER A 584 12.73 7.90 29.53
C SER A 584 13.64 7.67 28.32
N GLY A 585 13.10 7.08 27.24
CA GLY A 585 13.84 6.76 26.02
C GLY A 585 14.51 5.38 26.03
N ILE A 586 14.19 4.51 27.00
CA ILE A 586 14.75 3.15 27.04
C ILE A 586 13.95 2.26 26.07
N PRO A 587 14.61 1.61 25.09
CA PRO A 587 13.92 0.76 24.12
C PRO A 587 13.49 -0.59 24.69
N SER A 588 12.34 -1.10 24.22
CA SER A 588 11.75 -2.36 24.68
C SER A 588 12.36 -3.62 24.05
N LYS A 589 13.07 -3.50 22.93
CA LYS A 589 13.78 -4.58 22.22
C LYS A 589 12.95 -5.87 22.05
N PRO A 590 11.72 -5.79 21.50
CA PRO A 590 10.81 -6.95 21.47
C PRO A 590 11.30 -8.07 20.56
N LEU A 591 12.21 -7.76 19.62
CA LEU A 591 12.83 -8.69 18.68
C LEU A 591 14.32 -8.92 18.98
N GLY A 592 14.76 -8.64 20.21
CA GLY A 592 16.16 -8.74 20.60
C GLY A 592 17.00 -7.52 20.17
N GLU A 593 18.32 -7.60 20.36
CA GLU A 593 19.27 -6.50 20.10
C GLU A 593 19.82 -6.50 18.66
N HIS A 594 19.51 -7.54 17.90
CA HIS A 594 20.15 -7.82 16.61
C HIS A 594 19.18 -8.04 15.45
N PHE A 595 17.91 -7.66 15.61
CA PHE A 595 16.94 -7.71 14.53
C PHE A 595 17.07 -6.49 13.61
N TYR A 596 17.03 -6.70 12.29
CA TYR A 596 17.08 -5.65 11.28
C TYR A 596 15.83 -5.72 10.40
N GLN A 597 15.25 -4.58 10.05
CA GLN A 597 14.03 -4.50 9.20
C GLN A 597 14.26 -4.88 7.74
N ALA A 598 15.53 -5.00 7.32
CA ALA A 598 15.92 -5.50 6.02
C ALA A 598 16.99 -6.58 6.20
N THR A 599 17.01 -7.53 5.27
CA THR A 599 18.04 -8.57 5.22
C THR A 599 19.36 -7.99 4.76
N ARG A 600 20.46 -8.72 4.96
CA ARG A 600 21.78 -8.32 4.42
C ARG A 600 21.77 -8.13 2.90
N LYS A 601 20.82 -8.77 2.19
CA LYS A 601 20.64 -8.71 0.74
C LYS A 601 19.68 -7.61 0.28
N GLY A 602 19.09 -6.84 1.20
CA GLY A 602 18.30 -5.64 0.88
C GLY A 602 16.80 -5.88 0.69
N LEU A 603 16.28 -7.08 0.93
CA LEU A 603 14.84 -7.30 0.98
C LEU A 603 14.31 -6.92 2.36
N THR A 604 13.08 -6.40 2.47
CA THR A 604 12.48 -6.16 3.80
C THR A 604 12.25 -7.49 4.50
N LYS A 605 12.33 -7.48 5.83
CA LYS A 605 12.22 -8.66 6.68
C LYS A 605 10.94 -8.57 7.50
N GLU A 606 10.03 -9.51 7.27
CA GLU A 606 8.83 -9.70 8.07
C GLU A 606 8.73 -11.18 8.46
N LEU A 607 7.62 -11.84 8.14
CA LEU A 607 7.44 -13.28 8.31
C LEU A 607 8.08 -14.10 7.20
N GLY A 608 8.48 -13.47 6.10
CA GLY A 608 9.14 -14.06 4.95
C GLY A 608 9.31 -13.01 3.85
N TYR A 609 9.62 -13.44 2.63
CA TYR A 609 9.64 -12.51 1.49
C TYR A 609 8.24 -11.92 1.23
N VAL A 610 8.11 -10.61 1.34
CA VAL A 610 6.89 -9.88 0.98
C VAL A 610 7.05 -9.28 -0.41
N GLY A 611 6.22 -9.71 -1.37
CA GLY A 611 6.30 -9.29 -2.78
C GLY A 611 5.58 -7.97 -3.04
N SER A 612 4.39 -8.04 -3.62
CA SER A 612 3.59 -6.90 -4.09
C SER A 612 3.19 -5.96 -2.96
N TYR A 613 2.51 -6.48 -1.94
CA TYR A 613 2.11 -5.69 -0.76
C TYR A 613 3.30 -5.07 -0.03
N GLY A 614 4.45 -5.78 -0.04
CA GLY A 614 5.70 -5.33 0.57
C GLY A 614 6.58 -4.47 -0.33
N GLU A 615 6.11 -4.08 -1.52
CA GLU A 615 6.84 -3.17 -2.42
C GLU A 615 6.71 -1.73 -1.89
N VAL A 616 7.70 -1.34 -1.09
CA VAL A 616 7.75 -0.09 -0.30
C VAL A 616 8.66 0.99 -0.89
N THR A 617 9.06 0.86 -2.15
CA THR A 617 10.05 1.74 -2.79
C THR A 617 9.68 3.23 -2.71
N CYS A 618 8.39 3.57 -2.77
CA CYS A 618 7.90 4.95 -2.59
C CYS A 618 8.23 5.52 -1.20
N TRP A 619 8.04 4.74 -0.12
CA TRP A 619 8.36 5.17 1.23
C TRP A 619 9.87 5.28 1.47
N LEU A 620 10.67 4.41 0.86
CA LEU A 620 12.13 4.51 0.89
C LEU A 620 12.60 5.86 0.32
N VAL A 621 12.05 6.29 -0.81
CA VAL A 621 12.34 7.61 -1.39
C VAL A 621 11.91 8.73 -0.44
N GLN A 622 10.73 8.64 0.16
CA GLN A 622 10.26 9.66 1.10
C GLN A 622 11.12 9.78 2.36
N LEU A 623 11.65 8.66 2.88
CA LEU A 623 12.60 8.65 4.00
C LEU A 623 13.91 9.38 3.62
N TYR A 624 14.45 9.09 2.43
CA TYR A 624 15.64 9.76 1.90
C TYR A 624 15.44 11.27 1.80
N GLU A 625 14.36 11.69 1.16
CA GLU A 625 14.07 13.10 0.94
C GLU A 625 13.76 13.85 2.23
N ALA A 626 13.12 13.19 3.20
CA ALA A 626 12.88 13.79 4.51
C ALA A 626 14.19 14.19 5.18
N VAL A 627 15.25 13.39 5.04
CA VAL A 627 16.58 13.65 5.62
C VAL A 627 17.38 14.67 4.80
N THR A 628 17.34 14.57 3.47
CA THR A 628 18.33 15.25 2.59
C THR A 628 17.86 16.59 2.02
N ARG A 629 16.55 16.81 1.85
CA ARG A 629 16.03 18.02 1.18
C ARG A 629 15.86 19.19 2.14
N PHE A 630 15.72 20.42 1.62
CA PHE A 630 15.41 21.65 2.37
C PHE A 630 16.44 22.03 3.44
N ASP A 631 17.73 22.05 3.08
CA ASP A 631 18.89 22.13 4.01
C ASP A 631 18.95 20.93 4.95
N GLY A 632 18.70 19.75 4.39
CA GLY A 632 18.86 18.48 5.06
C GLY A 632 20.33 18.08 5.19
N VAL A 633 20.56 16.95 5.83
CA VAL A 633 21.91 16.41 6.00
C VAL A 633 22.21 15.41 4.88
N LYS A 634 23.44 15.42 4.38
CA LYS A 634 23.91 14.38 3.46
C LYS A 634 24.15 13.09 4.23
N ASP A 635 23.60 12.01 3.74
CA ASP A 635 23.74 10.69 4.35
C ASP A 635 24.03 9.63 3.29
N PRO A 636 25.32 9.39 2.96
CA PRO A 636 25.69 8.41 1.94
C PRO A 636 25.43 6.97 2.39
N GLU A 637 25.36 6.69 3.70
CA GLU A 637 25.01 5.36 4.21
C GLU A 637 23.54 5.06 3.93
N LEU A 638 22.65 6.02 4.23
CA LEU A 638 21.24 5.97 3.90
C LEU A 638 21.04 5.76 2.41
N GLU A 639 21.67 6.56 1.56
CA GLU A 639 21.54 6.43 0.10
C GLU A 639 21.97 5.05 -0.40
N ALA A 640 23.16 4.58 0.02
CA ALA A 640 23.68 3.28 -0.40
C ALA A 640 22.77 2.12 0.04
N GLN A 641 22.22 2.18 1.26
CA GLN A 641 21.28 1.19 1.75
C GLN A 641 19.99 1.18 0.91
N LEU A 642 19.42 2.34 0.60
CA LEU A 642 18.19 2.43 -0.18
C LEU A 642 18.40 1.95 -1.63
N VAL A 643 19.49 2.34 -2.29
CA VAL A 643 19.84 1.86 -3.62
C VAL A 643 19.99 0.33 -3.63
N LYS A 644 20.63 -0.26 -2.61
CA LYS A 644 20.71 -1.72 -2.45
C LYS A 644 19.32 -2.35 -2.34
N MET A 645 18.44 -1.78 -1.51
CA MET A 645 17.09 -2.32 -1.32
C MET A 645 16.27 -2.28 -2.62
N ILE A 646 16.32 -1.17 -3.36
CA ILE A 646 15.61 -1.01 -4.64
C ILE A 646 16.14 -1.99 -5.70
N ASN A 647 17.46 -2.17 -5.78
CA ASN A 647 18.06 -3.14 -6.70
C ASN A 647 17.76 -4.59 -6.31
N ALA A 648 17.68 -4.93 -5.02
CA ALA A 648 17.27 -6.27 -4.57
C ALA A 648 15.84 -6.61 -5.00
N ARG A 649 14.94 -5.64 -4.92
CA ARG A 649 13.56 -5.76 -5.44
C ARG A 649 13.54 -6.03 -6.95
N ALA A 650 14.42 -5.38 -7.71
CA ALA A 650 14.48 -5.47 -9.17
C ALA A 650 14.66 -6.91 -9.72
N VAL A 651 15.19 -7.83 -8.92
CA VAL A 651 15.34 -9.26 -9.24
C VAL A 651 13.99 -9.97 -9.39
N PHE A 652 12.95 -9.48 -8.71
CA PHE A 652 11.60 -10.04 -8.66
C PHE A 652 10.67 -9.37 -9.68
N ARG A 653 11.21 -9.05 -10.86
CA ARG A 653 10.42 -8.65 -12.03
C ARG A 653 10.76 -9.58 -13.19
N TYR A 654 9.76 -10.01 -13.95
CA TYR A 654 9.93 -10.87 -15.13
C TYR A 654 9.22 -10.28 -16.36
N PRO A 655 9.74 -10.54 -17.58
CA PRO A 655 9.11 -10.09 -18.82
C PRO A 655 7.82 -10.85 -19.11
N GLU A 656 6.77 -10.14 -19.51
CA GLU A 656 5.49 -10.69 -19.97
C GLU A 656 4.76 -9.62 -20.82
N VAL A 657 3.52 -9.87 -21.23
CA VAL A 657 2.62 -8.84 -21.76
C VAL A 657 1.56 -8.39 -20.74
N ASP A 658 1.10 -7.16 -20.86
CA ASP A 658 -0.05 -6.67 -20.09
C ASP A 658 -1.39 -7.18 -20.65
N ASN A 659 -2.50 -6.74 -20.07
CA ASN A 659 -3.85 -7.18 -20.46
C ASN A 659 -4.25 -6.77 -21.88
N ASP A 660 -3.55 -5.81 -22.47
CA ASP A 660 -3.76 -5.32 -23.84
C ASP A 660 -2.76 -5.96 -24.83
N GLY A 661 -1.88 -6.84 -24.34
CA GLY A 661 -0.92 -7.57 -25.15
C GLY A 661 0.40 -6.83 -25.40
N TYR A 662 0.71 -5.76 -24.66
CA TYR A 662 1.96 -5.01 -24.84
C TYR A 662 3.05 -5.44 -23.88
N ARG A 663 4.31 -5.35 -24.35
CA ARG A 663 5.51 -5.68 -23.59
C ARG A 663 5.52 -4.98 -22.24
N THR A 664 5.77 -5.74 -21.19
CA THR A 664 5.85 -5.20 -19.83
C THR A 664 6.79 -6.02 -18.94
N MET A 665 7.05 -5.47 -17.74
CA MET A 665 7.67 -6.18 -16.64
C MET A 665 6.63 -6.38 -15.54
N ARG A 666 6.43 -7.63 -15.13
CA ARG A 666 5.49 -8.02 -14.08
C ARG A 666 6.23 -8.25 -12.76
N LEU A 667 5.64 -7.79 -11.67
CA LEU A 667 6.12 -8.11 -10.33
C LEU A 667 5.86 -9.59 -10.00
N GLU A 668 6.83 -10.26 -9.38
CA GLU A 668 6.67 -11.59 -8.83
C GLU A 668 5.84 -11.56 -7.54
N ALA A 669 4.63 -12.13 -7.58
CA ALA A 669 3.68 -12.17 -6.47
C ALA A 669 3.34 -13.60 -6.00
N ALA A 670 3.58 -14.63 -6.81
CA ALA A 670 3.17 -16.01 -6.51
C ALA A 670 3.94 -16.60 -5.32
N VAL A 671 5.18 -16.15 -5.08
CA VAL A 671 6.00 -16.51 -3.90
C VAL A 671 6.00 -15.45 -2.79
N GLY A 672 5.16 -14.42 -2.90
CA GLY A 672 5.07 -13.34 -1.91
C GLY A 672 4.19 -13.72 -0.71
N TRP A 673 4.72 -13.59 0.50
CA TRP A 673 4.09 -14.07 1.74
C TRP A 673 2.69 -13.47 1.98
N ARG A 674 2.55 -12.17 1.74
CA ARG A 674 1.32 -11.38 1.96
C ARG A 674 0.44 -11.26 0.73
N ASP A 675 0.87 -11.80 -0.41
CA ASP A 675 0.17 -11.64 -1.68
C ASP A 675 -0.85 -12.76 -1.88
N ASP A 676 -2.10 -12.41 -2.12
CA ASP A 676 -3.20 -13.32 -2.50
C ASP A 676 -3.65 -13.11 -3.95
N HIS A 677 -3.07 -12.13 -4.63
CA HIS A 677 -3.33 -11.79 -6.03
C HIS A 677 -2.12 -12.15 -6.89
N TYR A 678 -2.38 -12.88 -7.97
CA TYR A 678 -1.42 -13.24 -9.01
C TYR A 678 -2.14 -13.10 -10.37
N PRO A 679 -1.50 -12.57 -11.43
CA PRO A 679 -0.12 -12.07 -11.50
C PRO A 679 0.08 -10.76 -10.73
N GLY A 680 1.34 -10.37 -10.51
CA GLY A 680 1.68 -9.09 -9.91
C GLY A 680 1.45 -7.92 -10.86
N VAL A 681 1.40 -6.72 -10.30
CA VAL A 681 1.22 -5.48 -11.08
C VAL A 681 2.37 -5.23 -12.04
N VAL A 682 2.10 -4.45 -13.09
CA VAL A 682 3.15 -3.90 -13.96
C VAL A 682 4.08 -3.02 -13.12
N THR A 683 5.38 -3.32 -13.12
CA THR A 683 6.38 -2.54 -12.38
C THR A 683 7.77 -2.68 -12.98
N TYR A 684 8.51 -1.57 -12.97
CA TYR A 684 9.90 -1.51 -13.45
C TYR A 684 10.82 -1.19 -12.29
N ALA A 685 11.09 0.10 -12.06
CA ALA A 685 11.81 0.58 -10.89
C ALA A 685 10.89 0.64 -9.66
N GLN A 686 9.68 1.19 -9.85
CA GLN A 686 8.68 1.40 -8.81
C GLN A 686 7.27 1.24 -9.42
N ARG A 687 6.32 0.76 -8.62
CA ARG A 687 4.90 0.67 -9.01
C ARG A 687 4.18 2.01 -8.81
N VAL A 688 3.07 2.21 -9.52
CA VAL A 688 2.11 3.25 -9.16
C VAL A 688 1.29 2.79 -7.96
N ASP A 689 1.11 3.66 -6.98
CA ASP A 689 0.20 3.45 -5.84
C ASP A 689 -0.23 4.80 -5.24
N TRP A 690 -0.97 4.77 -4.13
CA TRP A 690 -1.47 6.00 -3.53
C TRP A 690 -0.36 6.93 -2.97
N ASP A 691 0.87 6.46 -2.77
CA ASP A 691 2.02 7.24 -2.24
C ASP A 691 3.15 7.41 -3.26
N GLY A 692 3.00 6.87 -4.46
CA GLY A 692 4.09 6.59 -5.38
C GLY A 692 3.69 6.64 -6.84
N HIS A 693 4.58 7.12 -7.69
CA HIS A 693 4.46 7.01 -9.15
C HIS A 693 5.68 6.29 -9.73
N PRO A 694 5.60 5.74 -10.96
CA PRO A 694 6.58 4.76 -11.43
C PRO A 694 8.03 5.27 -11.58
N LEU A 695 8.21 6.59 -11.76
CA LEU A 695 9.51 7.23 -11.95
C LEU A 695 10.13 7.82 -10.69
N MET A 696 9.46 7.74 -9.53
CA MET A 696 9.87 8.44 -8.31
C MET A 696 11.29 8.05 -7.87
N ALA A 697 11.60 6.75 -7.79
CA ALA A 697 12.96 6.28 -7.49
C ALA A 697 13.98 6.66 -8.57
N SER A 698 13.61 6.58 -9.86
CA SER A 698 14.47 6.90 -11.00
C SER A 698 14.73 8.40 -11.17
N ALA A 699 13.90 9.25 -10.60
CA ALA A 699 14.12 10.69 -10.55
C ALA A 699 15.10 11.07 -9.43
N VAL A 700 15.02 10.39 -8.28
CA VAL A 700 15.77 10.74 -7.06
C VAL A 700 17.17 10.13 -7.02
N PHE A 701 17.33 8.86 -7.38
CA PHE A 701 18.63 8.17 -7.25
C PHE A 701 19.42 8.14 -8.56
N ASP A 702 20.73 8.35 -8.46
CA ASP A 702 21.65 8.41 -9.60
C ASP A 702 22.14 7.03 -10.07
N ASP A 703 21.71 5.95 -9.41
CA ASP A 703 22.11 4.58 -9.75
C ASP A 703 21.72 4.23 -11.21
N PRO A 704 22.70 3.84 -12.06
CA PRO A 704 22.45 3.55 -13.47
C PRO A 704 21.35 2.52 -13.71
N ALA A 705 21.24 1.51 -12.85
CA ALA A 705 20.25 0.46 -13.02
C ALA A 705 18.84 0.95 -12.64
N ILE A 706 18.68 1.75 -11.58
CA ILE A 706 17.39 2.37 -11.22
C ILE A 706 16.92 3.32 -12.33
N VAL A 707 17.81 4.17 -12.85
CA VAL A 707 17.48 5.10 -13.95
C VAL A 707 17.15 4.32 -15.23
N GLY A 708 17.96 3.33 -15.60
CA GLY A 708 17.77 2.50 -16.79
C GLY A 708 16.45 1.74 -16.80
N ARG A 709 15.99 1.24 -15.65
CA ARG A 709 14.66 0.60 -15.53
C ARG A 709 13.51 1.60 -15.72
N GLY A 710 13.63 2.83 -15.21
CA GLY A 710 12.68 3.90 -15.48
C GLY A 710 12.63 4.26 -16.97
N GLN A 711 13.80 4.35 -17.61
CA GLN A 711 13.91 4.59 -19.06
C GLN A 711 13.31 3.46 -19.88
N ARG A 712 13.47 2.21 -19.43
CA ARG A 712 12.83 1.06 -20.07
C ARG A 712 11.30 1.15 -20.01
N MET A 713 10.74 1.56 -18.88
CA MET A 713 9.28 1.72 -18.75
C MET A 713 8.73 2.76 -19.73
N VAL A 714 9.45 3.87 -19.93
CA VAL A 714 9.09 4.90 -20.92
C VAL A 714 9.28 4.39 -22.35
N ALA A 715 10.37 3.66 -22.62
CA ALA A 715 10.63 3.07 -23.94
C ALA A 715 9.61 1.97 -24.33
N ASP A 716 9.09 1.24 -23.33
CA ASP A 716 8.01 0.26 -23.51
C ASP A 716 6.63 0.92 -23.54
N ASN A 717 6.58 2.25 -23.37
CA ASN A 717 5.41 3.10 -23.27
C ASN A 717 4.41 2.68 -22.17
N GLN A 718 4.89 1.94 -21.18
CA GLN A 718 4.12 1.50 -20.01
C GLN A 718 3.96 2.62 -18.97
N PHE A 719 4.80 3.66 -19.03
CA PHE A 719 4.75 4.78 -18.10
C PHE A 719 3.40 5.49 -18.14
N PHE A 720 2.96 5.98 -19.32
CA PHE A 720 1.73 6.76 -19.43
C PHE A 720 0.48 5.92 -19.15
N GLY A 721 0.42 4.69 -19.67
CA GLY A 721 -0.68 3.76 -19.37
C GLY A 721 -0.77 3.39 -17.88
N GLY A 722 0.35 3.46 -17.14
CA GLY A 722 0.41 3.23 -15.71
C GLY A 722 -0.01 4.43 -14.84
N LEU A 723 -0.46 5.56 -15.41
CA LEU A 723 -0.82 6.76 -14.64
C LEU A 723 -2.33 6.92 -14.40
N ASP A 724 -3.17 5.97 -14.80
CA ASP A 724 -4.64 6.03 -14.64
C ASP A 724 -5.07 6.43 -13.23
N LEU A 725 -4.43 5.87 -12.19
CA LEU A 725 -4.69 6.24 -10.79
C LEU A 725 -4.52 7.75 -10.54
N LEU A 726 -3.46 8.36 -11.10
CA LEU A 726 -3.17 9.79 -10.92
C LEU A 726 -4.09 10.69 -11.75
N GLU A 727 -4.71 10.15 -12.80
CA GLU A 727 -5.66 10.85 -13.66
C GLU A 727 -7.07 10.86 -13.06
N THR A 728 -7.56 9.70 -12.63
CA THR A 728 -8.99 9.47 -12.38
C THR A 728 -9.37 9.53 -10.91
N HIS A 729 -8.46 9.25 -9.98
CA HIS A 729 -8.79 9.15 -8.56
C HIS A 729 -8.86 10.51 -7.85
N THR A 730 -9.92 10.73 -7.07
CA THR A 730 -10.21 12.04 -6.43
C THR A 730 -9.60 12.23 -5.04
N TRP A 731 -8.71 11.35 -4.59
CA TRP A 731 -8.11 11.47 -3.25
C TRP A 731 -6.98 12.49 -3.28
N SER A 732 -6.97 13.40 -2.31
CA SER A 732 -5.88 14.37 -2.05
C SER A 732 -4.50 13.70 -1.94
N ARG A 733 -4.44 12.52 -1.32
CA ARG A 733 -3.25 11.66 -1.23
C ARG A 733 -2.66 11.34 -2.60
N VAL A 734 -3.51 10.97 -3.55
CA VAL A 734 -3.11 10.71 -4.95
C VAL A 734 -2.80 12.03 -5.68
N GLY A 735 -3.50 13.12 -5.34
CA GLY A 735 -3.28 14.46 -5.90
C GLY A 735 -1.89 15.01 -5.61
N VAL A 736 -1.37 14.83 -4.39
CA VAL A 736 -0.01 15.28 -4.07
C VAL A 736 1.06 14.46 -4.80
N VAL A 737 0.82 13.16 -5.05
CA VAL A 737 1.73 12.32 -5.85
C VAL A 737 1.73 12.78 -7.31
N ALA A 738 0.56 13.13 -7.86
CA ALA A 738 0.41 13.73 -9.17
C ALA A 738 1.14 15.08 -9.29
N LEU A 739 0.98 15.97 -8.31
CA LEU A 739 1.72 17.22 -8.25
C LEU A 739 3.24 16.98 -8.20
N ARG A 740 3.70 16.06 -7.34
CA ARG A 740 5.12 15.70 -7.23
C ARG A 740 5.70 15.25 -8.58
N LEU A 741 4.98 14.40 -9.31
CA LEU A 741 5.39 13.93 -10.64
C LEU A 741 5.65 15.12 -11.58
N LEU A 742 4.69 16.04 -11.68
CA LEU A 742 4.76 17.19 -12.58
C LEU A 742 5.80 18.23 -12.14
N LEU A 743 5.79 18.57 -10.85
CA LEU A 743 6.60 19.63 -10.27
C LEU A 743 8.11 19.31 -10.36
N ARG A 744 8.49 18.04 -10.14
CA ARG A 744 9.91 17.73 -9.94
C ARG A 744 10.38 16.42 -10.59
N ASP A 745 9.64 15.32 -10.46
CA ASP A 745 10.20 14.01 -10.77
C ASP A 745 10.27 13.76 -12.28
N TRP A 746 9.26 14.18 -13.05
CA TRP A 746 9.28 14.11 -14.52
C TRP A 746 10.37 15.01 -15.14
N PRO A 747 10.49 16.30 -14.78
CA PRO A 747 11.61 17.13 -15.23
C PRO A 747 12.98 16.57 -14.86
N ALA A 748 13.16 16.10 -13.61
CA ALA A 748 14.43 15.55 -13.15
C ALA A 748 14.81 14.25 -13.89
N PHE A 749 13.84 13.36 -14.11
CA PHE A 749 14.02 12.11 -14.83
C PHE A 749 14.34 12.33 -16.31
N THR A 750 13.61 13.23 -16.99
CA THR A 750 13.82 13.50 -18.43
C THR A 750 15.17 14.17 -18.73
N ALA A 751 15.75 14.86 -17.75
CA ALA A 751 17.10 15.41 -17.85
C ALA A 751 18.22 14.36 -17.69
N ARG A 752 17.91 13.11 -17.31
CA ARG A 752 18.91 12.05 -17.10
C ARG A 752 19.49 11.57 -18.43
N THR A 753 20.79 11.25 -18.43
CA THR A 753 21.43 10.58 -19.57
C THR A 753 20.93 9.16 -19.74
N ALA A 754 20.96 8.64 -20.97
CA ALA A 754 20.62 7.25 -21.24
C ALA A 754 21.50 6.28 -20.42
N GLN A 755 20.86 5.26 -19.86
CA GLN A 755 21.47 4.19 -19.08
C GLN A 755 21.08 2.81 -19.64
N PRO A 756 21.82 1.74 -19.33
CA PRO A 756 21.44 0.38 -19.71
C PRO A 756 20.06 0.00 -19.17
N GLN A 757 19.15 -0.41 -20.07
CA GLN A 757 17.75 -0.71 -19.79
C GLN A 757 17.50 -2.20 -19.46
N ALA A 758 18.49 -2.89 -18.88
CA ALA A 758 18.48 -4.33 -18.66
C ALA A 758 17.83 -4.72 -17.31
N PHE A 759 17.11 -5.84 -17.31
CA PHE A 759 16.61 -6.49 -16.11
C PHE A 759 17.32 -7.82 -15.85
N PRO A 760 17.47 -8.23 -14.58
CA PRO A 760 18.08 -9.52 -14.26
C PRO A 760 17.36 -10.70 -14.95
N MET A 761 16.03 -10.66 -15.04
CA MET A 761 15.22 -11.75 -15.59
C MET A 761 14.84 -11.58 -17.06
N ASP A 762 15.43 -10.62 -17.78
CA ASP A 762 15.21 -10.51 -19.23
C ASP A 762 15.51 -11.86 -19.91
N TRP A 763 14.74 -12.22 -20.95
CA TRP A 763 14.91 -13.52 -21.60
C TRP A 763 16.34 -13.77 -22.10
N ASP A 764 17.05 -12.73 -22.52
CA ASP A 764 18.43 -12.81 -23.00
C ASP A 764 19.49 -12.45 -21.93
N ALA A 765 19.07 -12.17 -20.69
CA ALA A 765 19.99 -11.94 -19.58
C ALA A 765 20.80 -13.21 -19.26
N PRO A 766 22.08 -13.07 -18.84
CA PRO A 766 22.90 -14.17 -18.37
C PRO A 766 22.24 -14.95 -17.24
N ALA A 767 22.62 -16.22 -17.10
CA ALA A 767 22.21 -17.01 -15.94
C ALA A 767 22.76 -16.41 -14.65
N PHE A 768 21.93 -16.30 -13.62
CA PHE A 768 22.32 -15.84 -12.30
C PHE A 768 21.40 -16.43 -11.23
N VAL A 769 21.87 -16.40 -9.98
CA VAL A 769 21.08 -16.75 -8.81
C VAL A 769 21.15 -15.60 -7.82
N PHE A 770 19.99 -15.16 -7.35
CA PHE A 770 19.86 -14.34 -6.15
C PHE A 770 19.21 -15.20 -5.07
N SER A 771 19.85 -15.30 -3.91
CA SER A 771 19.29 -15.95 -2.73
C SER A 771 19.31 -14.99 -1.54
N ASP A 772 18.26 -15.09 -0.72
CA ASP A 772 18.15 -14.41 0.56
C ASP A 772 17.77 -15.45 1.62
N GLU A 773 18.79 -15.92 2.33
CA GLU A 773 18.68 -16.94 3.37
C GLU A 773 17.98 -16.43 4.64
N GLU A 774 17.85 -15.11 4.79
CA GLU A 774 17.14 -14.53 5.92
C GLU A 774 15.62 -14.59 5.70
N ASN A 775 15.16 -14.32 4.48
CA ASN A 775 13.77 -14.42 4.05
C ASN A 775 13.37 -15.80 3.51
N GLY A 776 14.34 -16.68 3.25
CA GLY A 776 14.08 -18.02 2.70
C GLY A 776 13.64 -18.01 1.25
N VAL A 777 14.09 -17.06 0.44
CA VAL A 777 13.68 -16.90 -0.97
C VAL A 777 14.86 -16.99 -1.93
N VAL A 778 14.61 -17.54 -3.12
CA VAL A 778 15.60 -17.62 -4.19
C VAL A 778 14.94 -17.29 -5.53
N ALA A 779 15.68 -16.58 -6.38
CA ALA A 779 15.31 -16.18 -7.72
C ALA A 779 16.43 -16.62 -8.68
N ILE A 780 16.07 -17.40 -9.69
CA ILE A 780 17.03 -18.10 -10.56
C ILE A 780 16.70 -17.74 -12.00
N LYS A 781 17.72 -17.27 -12.74
CA LYS A 781 17.71 -17.16 -14.20
C LYS A 781 18.60 -18.25 -14.78
N ASN A 782 18.07 -19.07 -15.68
CA ASN A 782 18.83 -20.12 -16.35
C ASN A 782 18.39 -20.28 -17.81
N GLY A 783 19.11 -19.67 -18.75
CA GLY A 783 18.69 -19.66 -20.16
C GLY A 783 17.34 -18.97 -20.32
N LYS A 784 16.35 -19.61 -20.93
CA LYS A 784 14.97 -19.09 -21.05
C LYS A 784 14.05 -19.53 -19.89
N GLU A 785 14.63 -20.01 -18.78
CA GLU A 785 13.87 -20.36 -17.57
C GLU A 785 14.10 -19.34 -16.47
N ILE A 786 13.01 -18.95 -15.79
CA ILE A 786 13.02 -18.20 -14.53
C ILE A 786 12.36 -19.07 -13.48
N LEU A 787 12.98 -19.22 -12.32
CA LEU A 787 12.41 -19.91 -11.17
C LEU A 787 12.50 -19.02 -9.93
N TYR A 788 11.35 -18.68 -9.38
CA TYR A 788 11.23 -18.11 -8.05
C TYR A 788 10.82 -19.20 -7.08
N ALA A 789 11.42 -19.24 -5.89
CA ALA A 789 11.03 -20.16 -4.84
C ALA A 789 11.08 -19.49 -3.47
N SER A 790 9.99 -19.60 -2.71
CA SER A 790 9.97 -19.34 -1.27
C SER A 790 10.04 -20.69 -0.54
N LEU A 791 11.18 -20.93 0.09
CA LEU A 791 11.44 -22.11 0.91
C LEU A 791 10.96 -21.90 2.35
N TYR A 792 10.79 -20.65 2.77
CA TYR A 792 10.10 -20.31 3.99
C TYR A 792 8.69 -19.84 3.63
N TRP A 793 7.82 -20.76 3.20
CA TRP A 793 6.49 -20.43 2.69
C TRP A 793 5.41 -20.53 3.77
N ARG A 794 4.90 -19.36 4.19
CA ARG A 794 3.73 -19.20 5.09
C ARG A 794 3.73 -20.12 6.32
N ALA A 795 4.92 -20.43 6.83
CA ALA A 795 5.13 -21.19 8.05
C ALA A 795 5.00 -20.24 9.27
N ARG A 796 3.75 -19.99 9.68
CA ARG A 796 3.41 -18.95 10.68
C ARG A 796 3.60 -19.42 12.12
N GLN A 797 3.23 -20.66 12.41
CA GLN A 797 3.26 -21.21 13.78
C GLN A 797 4.37 -22.24 13.99
N ALA A 798 4.81 -22.90 12.92
CA ALA A 798 5.80 -23.97 12.95
C ALA A 798 6.37 -24.25 11.55
N VAL A 799 7.46 -25.01 11.49
CA VAL A 799 8.06 -25.46 10.23
C VAL A 799 7.12 -26.47 9.57
N ASN A 800 6.53 -26.09 8.43
CA ASN A 800 5.49 -26.86 7.73
C ASN A 800 6.00 -27.79 6.61
N ASN A 801 7.31 -27.81 6.36
CA ASN A 801 7.93 -28.56 5.25
C ASN A 801 7.34 -28.25 3.87
N LEU A 802 6.80 -27.05 3.66
CA LEU A 802 6.24 -26.61 2.39
C LEU A 802 7.12 -25.52 1.75
N ALA A 803 7.24 -25.55 0.44
CA ALA A 803 7.79 -24.49 -0.39
C ALA A 803 6.77 -24.05 -1.44
N ARG A 804 6.89 -22.83 -1.91
CA ARG A 804 6.13 -22.28 -3.04
C ARG A 804 7.09 -21.93 -4.16
N VAL A 805 6.76 -22.34 -5.39
CA VAL A 805 7.57 -22.05 -6.56
C VAL A 805 6.72 -21.44 -7.67
N HIS A 806 7.36 -20.56 -8.45
CA HIS A 806 6.84 -20.04 -9.71
C HIS A 806 7.91 -20.24 -10.78
N HIS A 807 7.64 -21.14 -11.72
CA HIS A 807 8.51 -21.48 -12.83
C HIS A 807 7.94 -20.93 -14.12
N ILE A 808 8.73 -20.11 -14.80
CA ILE A 808 8.32 -19.30 -15.94
C ILE A 808 9.25 -19.63 -17.11
N THR A 809 8.65 -19.91 -18.26
CA THR A 809 9.33 -19.97 -19.56
C THR A 809 8.54 -19.13 -20.56
N PRO A 810 9.07 -18.87 -21.77
CA PRO A 810 8.30 -18.19 -22.81
C PRO A 810 6.98 -18.89 -23.16
N ASP A 811 6.85 -20.18 -22.90
CA ASP A 811 5.67 -20.95 -23.34
C ASP A 811 4.69 -21.25 -22.20
N THR A 812 5.07 -21.08 -20.94
CA THR A 812 4.24 -21.54 -19.82
C THR A 812 4.65 -20.96 -18.48
N HIS A 813 3.64 -20.81 -17.62
CA HIS A 813 3.82 -20.53 -16.19
C HIS A 813 3.36 -21.75 -15.39
N ARG A 814 4.11 -22.09 -14.34
CA ARG A 814 3.74 -23.13 -13.37
C ARG A 814 3.91 -22.57 -11.98
N VAL A 815 2.83 -22.63 -11.21
CA VAL A 815 2.88 -22.33 -9.78
C VAL A 815 2.68 -23.64 -9.03
N ALA A 816 3.49 -23.91 -8.01
CA ALA A 816 3.33 -25.11 -7.21
C ALA A 816 3.60 -24.84 -5.73
N THR A 817 2.73 -25.37 -4.89
CA THR A 817 3.06 -25.62 -3.48
C THR A 817 3.54 -27.06 -3.37
N LEU A 818 4.67 -27.29 -2.71
CA LEU A 818 5.31 -28.61 -2.68
C LEU A 818 5.92 -28.96 -1.33
N ARG A 819 6.02 -30.25 -1.03
CA ARG A 819 6.75 -30.74 0.14
C ARG A 819 8.25 -30.66 -0.09
N GLN A 820 8.97 -30.22 0.92
CA GLN A 820 10.43 -30.13 0.95
C GLN A 820 10.97 -30.74 2.24
N GLN A 821 12.28 -30.90 2.34
CA GLN A 821 12.93 -31.40 3.54
C GLN A 821 13.56 -30.25 4.32
N CYS A 822 13.19 -30.14 5.60
CA CYS A 822 13.71 -29.12 6.50
C CYS A 822 14.51 -29.76 7.64
N SER A 823 15.64 -29.15 8.02
CA SER A 823 16.38 -29.48 9.24
C SER A 823 16.03 -28.48 10.33
N VAL A 824 15.49 -28.97 11.44
CA VAL A 824 15.08 -28.15 12.59
C VAL A 824 15.73 -28.69 13.85
N THR A 825 16.44 -27.83 14.58
CA THR A 825 16.90 -28.14 15.95
C THR A 825 15.67 -28.34 16.84
N PRO A 826 15.49 -29.51 17.48
CA PRO A 826 14.31 -29.76 18.32
C PRO A 826 14.25 -28.80 19.51
N THR A 827 13.14 -28.08 19.64
CA THR A 827 12.78 -27.28 20.83
C THR A 827 12.00 -28.12 21.84
N GLY A 828 11.40 -29.23 21.40
CA GLY A 828 10.41 -30.01 22.16
C GLY A 828 8.99 -29.51 21.98
N GLU A 829 8.81 -28.33 21.37
CA GLU A 829 7.50 -27.74 21.09
C GLU A 829 6.94 -28.18 19.73
N THR A 830 5.63 -28.28 19.67
CA THR A 830 4.90 -28.65 18.45
C THR A 830 3.68 -27.75 18.26
N TRP A 831 3.27 -27.62 17.00
CA TRP A 831 2.01 -27.01 16.62
C TRP A 831 1.15 -28.08 15.95
N THR A 832 -0.11 -28.20 16.37
CA THR A 832 -1.07 -29.07 15.69
C THR A 832 -1.95 -28.21 14.80
N GLU A 833 -1.96 -28.53 13.50
CA GLU A 833 -2.81 -27.85 12.54
C GLU A 833 -4.27 -27.92 12.96
N ARG A 834 -4.93 -26.77 12.90
CA ARG A 834 -6.30 -26.60 13.37
C ARG A 834 -7.28 -26.92 12.26
N ASP A 835 -8.51 -27.24 12.66
CA ASP A 835 -9.61 -27.43 11.72
C ASP A 835 -10.14 -26.06 11.24
N TRP A 836 -9.25 -25.31 10.57
CA TRP A 836 -9.51 -23.96 10.08
C TRP A 836 -9.52 -23.93 8.56
N LEU A 837 -10.56 -23.33 8.00
CA LEU A 837 -10.73 -23.22 6.55
C LEU A 837 -10.07 -21.96 5.97
N CYS A 838 -9.62 -21.05 6.84
CA CYS A 838 -9.05 -19.76 6.44
C CYS A 838 -7.98 -19.27 7.44
N PHE A 839 -7.04 -18.46 6.95
CA PHE A 839 -6.14 -17.65 7.77
C PHE A 839 -6.38 -16.16 7.44
N ASN A 840 -7.10 -15.46 8.31
CA ASN A 840 -7.47 -14.06 8.06
C ASN A 840 -6.28 -13.09 8.29
N PHE A 841 -6.19 -12.03 7.49
CA PHE A 841 -5.11 -11.01 7.52
C PHE A 841 -4.97 -10.32 8.88
N ALA A 842 -6.08 -10.23 9.61
CA ALA A 842 -6.23 -9.47 10.84
C ALA A 842 -5.89 -10.25 12.13
N ILE A 843 -5.47 -11.52 12.04
CA ILE A 843 -5.16 -12.37 13.22
C ILE A 843 -4.00 -11.81 14.08
N ASN A 844 -3.28 -10.78 13.62
CA ASN A 844 -2.24 -10.08 14.37
C ASN A 844 -2.56 -8.63 14.71
N ASP A 845 -3.76 -8.15 14.39
CA ASP A 845 -4.22 -6.83 14.77
C ASP A 845 -4.96 -6.95 16.12
N PRO A 846 -4.44 -6.38 17.22
CA PRO A 846 -5.15 -6.38 18.51
C PRO A 846 -6.55 -5.74 18.41
N ALA A 847 -6.75 -4.83 17.46
CA ALA A 847 -8.05 -4.22 17.17
C ALA A 847 -9.02 -5.17 16.44
N ALA A 848 -8.54 -6.33 15.98
CA ALA A 848 -9.32 -7.36 15.29
C ALA A 848 -9.70 -8.56 16.19
N SER A 849 -9.67 -8.38 17.51
CA SER A 849 -10.07 -9.41 18.48
C SER A 849 -11.51 -9.91 18.33
N HIS A 850 -12.37 -9.21 17.58
CA HIS A 850 -13.72 -9.64 17.21
C HIS A 850 -13.75 -10.68 16.08
N ILE A 851 -12.65 -10.88 15.35
CA ILE A 851 -12.57 -11.85 14.25
C ILE A 851 -12.24 -13.24 14.84
N PRO A 852 -13.04 -14.28 14.54
CA PRO A 852 -12.79 -15.62 15.06
C PRO A 852 -11.43 -16.17 14.58
N PRO A 853 -10.71 -16.92 15.43
CA PRO A 853 -9.56 -17.71 14.99
C PRO A 853 -9.94 -18.65 13.85
N GLY A 854 -9.16 -18.66 12.77
CA GLY A 854 -9.49 -19.43 11.56
C GLY A 854 -10.47 -18.74 10.60
N GLY A 855 -10.88 -17.50 10.88
CA GLY A 855 -11.80 -16.71 10.05
C GLY A 855 -13.28 -17.01 10.31
N PHE A 856 -14.17 -16.42 9.51
CA PHE A 856 -15.61 -16.63 9.63
C PHE A 856 -16.00 -18.00 9.05
N PRO A 857 -16.94 -18.75 9.66
CA PRO A 857 -17.48 -19.96 9.04
C PRO A 857 -18.12 -19.63 7.68
N PRO A 858 -17.85 -20.42 6.62
CA PRO A 858 -18.53 -20.23 5.35
C PRO A 858 -20.02 -20.58 5.47
N PRO A 859 -20.90 -19.99 4.64
CA PRO A 859 -22.33 -20.32 4.66
C PRO A 859 -22.56 -21.77 4.22
N GLY A 860 -23.57 -22.44 4.78
CA GLY A 860 -23.95 -23.81 4.40
C GLY A 860 -23.50 -24.87 5.42
N PRO A 861 -23.42 -26.15 5.00
CA PRO A 861 -22.98 -27.24 5.87
C PRO A 861 -21.58 -27.01 6.44
N GLU A 862 -21.33 -27.57 7.62
CA GLU A 862 -20.00 -27.56 8.23
C GLU A 862 -18.99 -28.27 7.32
N LEU A 863 -17.82 -27.65 7.17
CA LEU A 863 -16.71 -28.16 6.36
C LEU A 863 -15.48 -28.34 7.26
N HIS A 864 -14.65 -29.31 6.92
CA HIS A 864 -13.43 -29.64 7.68
C HIS A 864 -12.19 -29.50 6.80
N GLN A 865 -11.07 -29.14 7.42
CA GLN A 865 -9.76 -28.97 6.82
C GLN A 865 -9.04 -30.32 6.72
N ALA A 866 -8.53 -30.66 5.54
CA ALA A 866 -7.86 -31.94 5.29
C ALA A 866 -6.47 -32.05 5.95
N PHE A 867 -5.88 -30.92 6.36
CA PHE A 867 -4.63 -30.86 7.11
C PHE A 867 -4.82 -30.87 8.64
N ALA A 868 -6.07 -30.81 9.13
CA ALA A 868 -6.33 -30.76 10.56
C ALA A 868 -5.71 -31.95 11.31
N GLY A 869 -5.03 -31.67 12.41
CA GLY A 869 -4.33 -32.69 13.20
C GLY A 869 -2.89 -32.98 12.78
N GLU A 870 -2.38 -32.43 11.67
CA GLU A 870 -0.96 -32.53 11.32
C GLU A 870 -0.10 -31.89 12.42
N VAL A 871 0.91 -32.61 12.91
CA VAL A 871 1.79 -32.15 13.99
C VAL A 871 3.09 -31.62 13.38
N LEU A 872 3.30 -30.31 13.49
CA LEU A 872 4.45 -29.59 13.00
C LEU A 872 5.44 -29.26 14.12
N ARG A 873 6.71 -29.13 13.77
CA ARG A 873 7.79 -28.80 14.73
C ARG A 873 8.01 -27.30 14.80
N VAL A 874 8.09 -26.76 16.00
CA VAL A 874 8.40 -25.35 16.25
C VAL A 874 9.92 -25.17 16.17
N GLY A 875 10.37 -24.30 15.29
CA GLY A 875 11.77 -23.90 15.17
C GLY A 875 12.20 -22.97 16.30
N PRO A 876 13.50 -22.93 16.64
CA PRO A 876 14.01 -22.04 17.67
C PRO A 876 14.00 -20.58 17.21
N HIS A 877 13.87 -19.66 18.16
CA HIS A 877 14.07 -18.22 17.96
C HIS A 877 15.34 -17.75 18.72
N PRO A 878 15.87 -16.54 18.41
CA PRO A 878 17.03 -16.00 19.13
C PRO A 878 16.79 -15.93 20.64
N ALA A 879 17.84 -16.18 21.43
CA ALA A 879 17.75 -16.28 22.89
C ALA A 879 17.42 -14.96 23.59
N ASP A 880 17.68 -13.83 22.93
CA ASP A 880 17.39 -12.47 23.38
C ASP A 880 16.00 -11.97 22.93
N VAL A 881 15.22 -12.79 22.20
CA VAL A 881 13.82 -12.51 21.89
C VAL A 881 12.96 -13.04 23.04
N PRO A 882 12.28 -12.18 23.82
CA PRO A 882 11.53 -12.61 25.00
C PRO A 882 10.24 -13.38 24.65
N ASP A 883 9.55 -12.98 23.58
CA ASP A 883 8.32 -13.62 23.10
C ASP A 883 8.19 -13.43 21.57
N PRO A 884 8.23 -14.52 20.77
CA PRO A 884 8.04 -14.44 19.32
C PRO A 884 6.63 -14.03 18.88
N ALA A 885 5.64 -14.04 19.80
CA ALA A 885 4.29 -13.52 19.57
C ALA A 885 4.14 -12.03 19.93
N LEU A 886 5.23 -11.38 20.37
CA LEU A 886 5.27 -9.95 20.70
C LEU A 886 4.24 -9.51 21.75
N GLY A 887 3.94 -10.39 22.71
CA GLY A 887 3.00 -10.14 23.81
C GLY A 887 1.53 -10.31 23.43
N VAL A 888 1.22 -10.88 22.27
CA VAL A 888 -0.15 -11.18 21.83
C VAL A 888 -0.45 -12.66 22.02
N ASP A 889 -1.43 -12.98 22.86
CA ASP A 889 -1.75 -14.37 23.24
C ASP A 889 -3.23 -14.72 22.95
N PHE A 890 -3.50 -15.16 21.72
CA PHE A 890 -4.74 -15.84 21.36
C PHE A 890 -4.48 -16.87 20.24
N PRO A 891 -5.38 -17.85 20.03
CA PRO A 891 -5.15 -18.91 19.04
C PRO A 891 -4.93 -18.37 17.62
N GLY A 892 -3.81 -18.77 17.00
CA GLY A 892 -3.53 -18.51 15.59
C GLY A 892 -2.63 -17.32 15.31
N VAL A 893 -2.31 -16.51 16.32
CA VAL A 893 -1.33 -15.41 16.26
C VAL A 893 -0.05 -15.89 15.58
N GLU A 894 0.44 -15.10 14.62
CA GLU A 894 1.68 -15.42 13.90
C GLU A 894 2.86 -15.18 14.83
N LYS A 895 3.78 -16.14 14.87
CA LYS A 895 4.98 -16.07 15.70
C LYS A 895 6.19 -15.85 14.80
N LEU A 896 6.97 -14.82 15.09
CA LEU A 896 8.20 -14.55 14.34
C LEU A 896 9.23 -15.66 14.60
N PHE A 897 10.07 -15.94 13.59
CA PHE A 897 11.17 -16.91 13.63
C PHE A 897 10.79 -18.40 13.72
N VAL A 898 9.70 -18.77 14.41
CA VAL A 898 9.41 -20.17 14.77
C VAL A 898 9.11 -21.09 13.60
N GLY A 899 8.71 -20.55 12.45
CA GLY A 899 8.50 -21.33 11.24
C GLY A 899 9.75 -21.54 10.40
N LYS A 900 10.91 -21.02 10.85
CA LYS A 900 12.17 -21.07 10.12
C LYS A 900 12.98 -22.31 10.50
N ALA A 901 13.37 -23.08 9.51
CA ALA A 901 14.30 -24.20 9.64
C ALA A 901 15.74 -23.72 9.50
N GLN A 902 16.73 -24.44 10.03
CA GLN A 902 18.15 -24.09 9.82
C GLN A 902 18.67 -24.50 8.44
N PHE A 903 18.01 -25.46 7.78
CA PHE A 903 18.38 -25.90 6.44
C PHE A 903 17.15 -26.35 5.65
N TYR A 904 17.12 -25.99 4.37
CA TYR A 904 16.07 -26.38 3.42
C TYR A 904 16.67 -27.14 2.25
N ARG A 905 16.08 -28.29 1.91
CA ARG A 905 16.33 -29.04 0.67
C ARG A 905 15.04 -29.13 -0.13
N CYS A 906 15.02 -28.41 -1.26
CA CYS A 906 13.87 -28.32 -2.14
C CYS A 906 14.22 -28.86 -3.53
N SER A 907 13.34 -29.69 -4.09
CA SER A 907 13.49 -30.28 -5.43
C SER A 907 12.28 -29.93 -6.29
N TYR A 908 12.53 -29.36 -7.47
CA TYR A 908 11.48 -29.03 -8.43
C TYR A 908 12.01 -29.15 -9.85
N GLY A 909 11.46 -30.08 -10.63
CA GLY A 909 11.96 -30.38 -11.98
C GLY A 909 13.44 -30.77 -11.93
N ARG A 910 14.28 -30.07 -12.69
CA ARG A 910 15.74 -30.26 -12.69
C ARG A 910 16.48 -29.46 -11.62
N TYR A 911 15.78 -28.69 -10.81
CA TYR A 911 16.39 -27.85 -9.77
C TYR A 911 16.43 -28.58 -8.43
N LEU A 912 17.61 -28.58 -7.81
CA LEU A 912 17.82 -28.99 -6.42
C LEU A 912 18.46 -27.82 -5.66
N ILE A 913 17.76 -27.32 -4.65
CA ILE A 913 18.13 -26.14 -3.88
C ILE A 913 18.46 -26.57 -2.46
N GLY A 914 19.68 -26.25 -2.00
CA GLY A 914 20.11 -26.40 -0.62
C GLY A 914 20.37 -25.02 -0.01
N MET A 915 19.50 -24.58 0.90
CA MET A 915 19.61 -23.27 1.54
C MET A 915 19.96 -23.44 3.02
N ASN A 916 21.11 -22.91 3.41
CA ASN A 916 21.55 -22.87 4.80
C ASN A 916 21.23 -21.50 5.40
N THR A 917 20.28 -21.47 6.34
CA THR A 917 19.92 -20.24 7.05
C THR A 917 20.54 -20.15 8.44
N ASP A 918 21.37 -21.12 8.81
CA ASP A 918 22.17 -21.10 10.02
C ASP A 918 23.29 -20.04 9.87
N GLY A 919 23.45 -19.21 10.90
CA GLY A 919 24.45 -18.13 10.95
C GLY A 919 25.88 -18.61 11.24
N GLU A 920 26.02 -19.82 11.76
CA GLU A 920 27.28 -20.28 12.38
C GLU A 920 27.79 -21.59 11.77
N ARG A 921 26.88 -22.52 11.46
CA ARG A 921 27.24 -23.89 11.10
C ARG A 921 27.14 -24.15 9.61
N THR A 922 28.15 -24.81 9.07
CA THR A 922 28.05 -25.41 7.73
C THR A 922 27.07 -26.58 7.79
N ARG A 923 26.18 -26.65 6.80
CA ARG A 923 25.20 -27.74 6.63
C ARG A 923 25.53 -28.53 5.37
N ARG A 924 24.91 -29.69 5.19
CA ARG A 924 25.17 -30.57 4.04
C ARG A 924 23.93 -30.78 3.21
N LEU A 925 24.04 -30.47 1.91
CA LEU A 925 23.09 -30.87 0.89
C LEU A 925 23.44 -32.28 0.43
N TYR A 926 22.61 -33.27 0.74
CA TYR A 926 22.79 -34.63 0.24
C TYR A 926 22.17 -34.79 -1.14
N THR A 927 22.97 -35.29 -2.08
CA THR A 927 22.57 -35.60 -3.45
C THR A 927 22.50 -37.11 -3.65
N THR A 928 21.50 -37.59 -4.38
CA THR A 928 21.27 -39.01 -4.64
C THR A 928 21.68 -39.39 -6.06
N GLY A 929 22.16 -40.62 -6.25
CA GLY A 929 22.47 -41.21 -7.56
C GLY A 929 23.82 -40.78 -8.17
N PRO A 930 24.37 -41.56 -9.12
CA PRO A 930 25.53 -41.15 -9.90
C PRO A 930 25.11 -40.11 -10.95
N GLY A 931 25.93 -39.08 -11.17
CA GLY A 931 25.67 -38.07 -12.19
C GLY A 931 26.46 -36.78 -11.96
N THR A 932 26.17 -35.77 -12.77
CA THR A 932 26.68 -34.41 -12.59
C THR A 932 25.54 -33.39 -12.58
N ALA A 933 25.79 -32.26 -11.93
CA ALA A 933 24.91 -31.11 -11.97
C ALA A 933 25.74 -29.85 -12.14
N ARG A 934 25.14 -28.80 -12.70
CA ARG A 934 25.74 -27.47 -12.70
C ARG A 934 25.27 -26.70 -11.48
N ASP A 935 26.20 -26.29 -10.64
CA ASP A 935 25.91 -25.30 -9.60
C ASP A 935 25.74 -23.93 -10.25
N LEU A 936 24.52 -23.41 -10.26
CA LEU A 936 24.17 -22.15 -10.89
C LEU A 936 24.70 -20.93 -10.11
N VAL A 937 25.08 -21.10 -8.84
CA VAL A 937 25.66 -20.02 -8.02
C VAL A 937 27.13 -19.82 -8.38
N THR A 938 27.89 -20.91 -8.52
CA THR A 938 29.33 -20.85 -8.80
C THR A 938 29.69 -21.06 -10.27
N GLY A 939 28.74 -21.53 -11.09
CA GLY A 939 28.94 -21.94 -12.47
C GLY A 939 29.67 -23.28 -12.64
N ARG A 940 30.09 -23.93 -11.55
CA ARG A 940 30.91 -25.15 -11.57
C ARG A 940 30.05 -26.40 -11.78
N ARG A 941 30.62 -27.40 -12.47
CA ARG A 941 30.04 -28.74 -12.51
C ARG A 941 30.41 -29.50 -11.24
N VAL A 942 29.42 -30.09 -10.57
CA VAL A 942 29.57 -30.88 -9.35
C VAL A 942 29.14 -32.32 -9.61
N ARG A 943 29.79 -33.27 -8.92
CA ARG A 943 29.44 -34.69 -8.98
C ARG A 943 28.36 -35.00 -7.94
N LEU A 944 27.36 -35.77 -8.34
CA LEU A 944 26.28 -36.24 -7.47
C LEU A 944 26.67 -37.55 -6.77
N GLY A 945 25.92 -37.91 -5.72
CA GLY A 945 26.09 -39.15 -4.96
C GLY A 945 26.89 -38.97 -3.66
N GLY A 946 26.97 -37.74 -3.15
CA GLY A 946 27.63 -37.42 -1.89
C GLY A 946 27.14 -36.10 -1.29
N PRO A 947 27.57 -35.78 -0.05
CA PRO A 947 27.25 -34.51 0.58
C PRO A 947 27.99 -33.35 -0.08
N ILE A 948 27.30 -32.23 -0.25
CA ILE A 948 27.86 -30.94 -0.65
C ILE A 948 27.75 -30.00 0.55
N ASP A 949 28.87 -29.43 0.97
CA ASP A 949 28.89 -28.47 2.07
C ASP A 949 28.26 -27.13 1.62
N VAL A 950 27.31 -26.64 2.42
CA VAL A 950 26.63 -25.36 2.27
C VAL A 950 27.00 -24.49 3.46
N LYS A 951 27.79 -23.44 3.20
CA LYS A 951 28.33 -22.54 4.24
C LYS A 951 27.20 -21.82 5.00
N PRO A 952 27.46 -21.28 6.20
CA PRO A 952 26.49 -20.46 6.92
C PRO A 952 25.94 -19.33 6.04
N LEU A 953 24.63 -19.08 6.13
CA LEU A 953 23.91 -18.06 5.36
C LEU A 953 24.28 -18.08 3.86
N SER A 954 24.21 -19.27 3.25
CA SER A 954 24.45 -19.43 1.82
C SER A 954 23.53 -20.46 1.21
N THR A 955 23.38 -20.37 -0.12
CA THR A 955 22.55 -21.26 -0.92
C THR A 955 23.39 -21.92 -2.01
N VAL A 956 23.12 -23.20 -2.26
CA VAL A 956 23.58 -23.94 -3.44
C VAL A 956 22.36 -24.24 -4.31
N VAL A 957 22.47 -23.98 -5.61
CA VAL A 957 21.42 -24.28 -6.59
C VAL A 957 22.00 -25.17 -7.67
N LEU A 958 21.60 -26.43 -7.68
CA LEU A 958 22.05 -27.41 -8.66
C LEU A 958 21.00 -27.58 -9.75
N TYR A 959 21.42 -27.47 -11.01
CA TYR A 959 20.65 -27.90 -12.17
C TYR A 959 21.16 -29.27 -12.60
N LEU A 960 20.32 -30.30 -12.42
CA LEU A 960 20.66 -31.69 -12.68
C LEU A 960 20.85 -31.91 -14.18
N GLU A 961 21.96 -32.51 -14.58
CA GLU A 961 22.27 -32.86 -15.98
C GLU A 961 21.77 -34.28 -16.28
N ASP A 962 21.53 -34.57 -17.57
CA ASP A 962 21.02 -35.87 -18.02
C ASP A 962 22.07 -36.98 -17.96
#